data_AF-A0A1T3CE78-F1
#
_entry.id   AF-A0A1T3CE78-F1
#
_cell.length_a   1.000
_cell.length_b   1.000
_cell.length_c   1.000
_cell.angle_alpha   90.00
_cell.angle_beta   90.00
_cell.angle_gamma   90.00
#
_symmetry.space_group_name_H-M   'P 1'
#
loop_
_entity.id
_entity.type
_entity.pdbx_description
1 polymer ?
#
loop_
_entity_poly.entity_id
_entity_poly.type
_entity_poly.pdbx_seq_one_letter_code
_entity_poly.pdbx_strand_id
1 'polypeptide(L)'
;MAPLRIHRHRDNDIPLESPPITPRSDTEKEDGRPDEVDDEDDGSDENALRPPRPVSLAISTHSMAKRPESLLHESCFLFVVSMAQFLGQTGLALSIITAHIIGRSWEHVSDGQLSWFAASFSLTNSTFILVAGRLGDLYGHRRLFIAGFFWYGLWSLLAGFSVYSTSTTFFICCRAFQGIGAGLVLPNAVAILGRTYPPGRRKELVFSLFGATAPAGFNVAGVFIALLAQRVWWPWSYWIMAIFCFSLAVAGIFVIPRALDPPPRSESSLKEGHRFDFIERIDIPGALFGITGLALINFAWNQAPIAGWSNPYVYVLLIVGFLSLAGFGIVESRAKFPLIPTSVFTGDLGWTLSCIAAGWASFGIGLYYYYQFMEVIKGDEPLLAVGKWAPAPIMGIIAGLTTAYLLSRVSPSVIMFMAMCGFLIAATLLATAPVDQTYWAQAFVMVLIYPFGMDMSFPAGTILLSNAMPREHQGLAASLIATTINYSISLSLGFAGTIETQLNHHGSDLLRGYRSALYFSCVYLSRRKSRQIRSEGRSATPNTLSSSSANVSRLDSQYDHRIPQSTPIVTPVTPVTPTTSNETATATAIYFIAPQIFRQAQLELPRIHPSIPADISPFEKDPSRIRNIAYTFFDSIHWWMPLISKKGFFAHLLNPLAQRRSELSLLIICMQLYCARDLNPGTGALDVTVLYHNAKRLHFEMEAAGVLSLRVLQAGILIALYEFGQAIYPAAYLTVGACARYGTAIGVNNLREESQSDYGSPRSMSEVDERRRAWWTILFLDRFINISNPNRPLATKNPTFDDLLPVDDKLWDDGIAKPSDAFSISEGFSLKMGMFSRLGQATYMLSQALDLVCPDNHQDPIERDQQIAQLRRTVHALITVSNAEASVRELRTCAGFCPQLSVCCSTIFLLQEYQWRAKSNNMDLIPNYISARDTSDETLSTLDHLATTAQGFRDQMVDTTSVLVATPFLAHVAYQAALFLIRLSRGEPDDITTRRMSLFKELLQDIVPRWKMARVYLDILDAQEITTASEAACGPRPFRYSQDPDQ
;
A
#
# COMPACT_ATOMS: atom_id res chain seq x y z
N MET A 1 -44.61 -38.76 -47.02
CA MET A 1 -43.32 -39.23 -47.56
C MET A 1 -42.52 -39.74 -46.37
N ALA A 2 -42.66 -41.01 -45.99
CA ALA A 2 -41.97 -42.18 -46.54
C ALA A 2 -40.43 -42.14 -46.33
N PRO A 3 -39.81 -43.16 -45.67
CA PRO A 3 -38.57 -43.07 -44.88
C PRO A 3 -37.49 -44.07 -45.38
N LEU A 4 -36.43 -44.39 -44.60
CA LEU A 4 -35.60 -45.65 -44.55
C LEU A 4 -34.20 -45.34 -43.94
N ARG A 5 -33.44 -46.16 -43.18
CA ARG A 5 -33.53 -47.45 -42.41
C ARG A 5 -32.13 -47.64 -41.76
N ILE A 6 -31.93 -47.92 -40.46
CA ILE A 6 -31.82 -49.21 -39.71
C ILE A 6 -30.75 -50.23 -40.20
N HIS A 7 -29.81 -50.62 -39.31
CA HIS A 7 -29.48 -52.00 -38.83
C HIS A 7 -28.21 -51.94 -37.92
N ARG A 8 -28.11 -52.39 -36.65
CA ARG A 8 -28.42 -53.66 -35.92
C ARG A 8 -27.53 -54.85 -36.32
N HIS A 9 -26.66 -55.30 -35.41
CA HIS A 9 -26.29 -56.72 -35.26
C HIS A 9 -26.08 -57.11 -33.78
N ARG A 10 -26.89 -58.10 -33.37
CA ARG A 10 -26.78 -59.12 -32.31
C ARG A 10 -26.09 -60.35 -32.94
N ASP A 11 -25.59 -61.41 -32.31
CA ASP A 11 -25.50 -62.01 -30.96
C ASP A 11 -24.36 -63.08 -31.08
N ASN A 12 -23.79 -63.57 -29.97
CA ASN A 12 -23.72 -65.01 -29.62
C ASN A 12 -22.66 -65.33 -28.54
N ASP A 13 -23.18 -65.72 -27.37
CA ASP A 13 -22.90 -66.91 -26.54
C ASP A 13 -21.50 -67.31 -26.05
N ILE A 14 -21.49 -67.53 -24.73
CA ILE A 14 -20.50 -68.06 -23.74
C ILE A 14 -20.52 -69.63 -23.78
N PRO A 15 -19.82 -70.47 -22.95
CA PRO A 15 -18.95 -70.23 -21.75
C PRO A 15 -17.73 -71.18 -21.53
N LEU A 16 -17.13 -71.04 -20.33
CA LEU A 16 -16.24 -71.93 -19.53
C LEU A 16 -14.76 -71.46 -19.55
N GLU A 17 -14.03 -71.27 -18.45
CA GLU A 17 -14.15 -71.67 -17.04
C GLU A 17 -13.19 -70.79 -16.20
N SER A 18 -13.44 -70.65 -14.90
CA SER A 18 -12.67 -69.89 -13.90
C SER A 18 -11.88 -70.87 -12.97
N PRO A 19 -11.08 -70.50 -11.93
CA PRO A 19 -10.64 -69.19 -11.41
C PRO A 19 -9.11 -69.22 -10.97
N PRO A 20 -8.60 -68.55 -9.89
CA PRO A 20 -7.34 -67.76 -9.94
C PRO A 20 -6.28 -68.21 -8.91
N ILE A 21 -5.16 -67.45 -8.71
CA ILE A 21 -4.47 -67.18 -7.42
C ILE A 21 -3.25 -66.25 -7.66
N THR A 22 -3.00 -65.36 -6.69
CA THR A 22 -2.00 -64.28 -6.57
C THR A 22 -0.65 -64.78 -5.94
N PRO A 23 0.22 -63.95 -5.31
CA PRO A 23 1.36 -63.22 -5.87
C PRO A 23 2.70 -63.49 -5.12
N ARG A 24 3.83 -62.86 -5.50
CA ARG A 24 5.07 -62.53 -4.72
C ARG A 24 6.23 -62.22 -5.69
N SER A 25 7.36 -61.60 -5.38
CA SER A 25 7.84 -60.52 -4.48
C SER A 25 9.36 -60.41 -4.72
N ASP A 26 9.97 -59.27 -4.34
CA ASP A 26 11.39 -59.09 -3.93
C ASP A 26 12.47 -58.83 -5.02
N THR A 27 13.10 -57.63 -4.99
CA THR A 27 14.51 -57.30 -4.55
C THR A 27 15.54 -57.37 -5.71
N GLU A 28 16.61 -56.59 -5.88
CA GLU A 28 17.37 -55.58 -5.11
C GLU A 28 18.41 -54.92 -6.07
N LYS A 29 18.80 -53.66 -5.80
CA LYS A 29 20.14 -52.99 -5.83
C LYS A 29 21.10 -53.01 -7.06
N GLU A 30 21.55 -51.81 -7.48
CA GLU A 30 22.96 -51.27 -7.42
C GLU A 30 23.75 -51.59 -8.72
N ASP A 31 24.66 -50.79 -9.30
CA ASP A 31 25.26 -49.46 -9.11
C ASP A 31 26.14 -49.21 -10.39
N GLY A 32 26.65 -48.00 -10.61
CA GLY A 32 27.90 -47.79 -11.38
C GLY A 32 27.84 -47.23 -12.82
N ARG A 33 28.19 -45.93 -12.93
CA ARG A 33 28.89 -45.28 -14.07
C ARG A 33 30.42 -45.52 -13.94
N PRO A 34 31.35 -45.09 -14.85
CA PRO A 34 31.26 -44.10 -15.94
C PRO A 34 31.99 -44.52 -17.25
N ASP A 35 32.02 -43.65 -18.27
CA ASP A 35 33.26 -43.19 -18.95
C ASP A 35 32.97 -42.20 -20.09
N GLU A 36 33.85 -41.21 -20.22
CA GLU A 36 33.91 -40.10 -21.19
C GLU A 36 34.71 -40.48 -22.45
N VAL A 37 34.55 -39.66 -23.51
CA VAL A 37 35.61 -39.03 -24.36
C VAL A 37 35.28 -39.05 -25.88
N ASP A 38 35.15 -37.83 -26.43
CA ASP A 38 35.47 -37.24 -27.76
C ASP A 38 35.02 -37.92 -29.06
N ASP A 39 34.92 -37.27 -30.23
CA ASP A 39 34.64 -35.94 -30.76
C ASP A 39 34.28 -36.24 -32.23
N GLU A 40 33.35 -35.51 -32.87
CA GLU A 40 33.49 -34.98 -34.24
C GLU A 40 32.19 -34.36 -34.78
N ASP A 41 32.44 -33.24 -35.46
CA ASP A 41 31.57 -32.23 -36.03
C ASP A 41 31.02 -32.69 -37.40
N ASP A 42 29.70 -32.65 -37.62
CA ASP A 42 29.16 -32.48 -38.97
C ASP A 42 27.81 -31.74 -38.94
N GLY A 43 27.76 -30.64 -39.67
CA GLY A 43 26.64 -29.72 -39.71
C GLY A 43 25.53 -30.21 -40.64
N SER A 44 24.29 -30.15 -40.15
CA SER A 44 23.12 -29.94 -41.01
C SER A 44 21.96 -29.37 -40.21
N ASP A 45 21.40 -28.29 -40.75
CA ASP A 45 20.21 -27.59 -40.27
C ASP A 45 18.99 -28.51 -40.20
N GLU A 46 18.45 -28.71 -38.99
CA GLU A 46 17.05 -29.10 -38.80
C GLU A 46 16.56 -28.68 -37.40
N ASN A 47 16.35 -27.37 -37.21
CA ASN A 47 15.82 -26.84 -35.95
C ASN A 47 14.29 -26.79 -35.98
N ALA A 48 13.65 -27.95 -35.76
CA ALA A 48 12.21 -28.07 -35.54
C ALA A 48 11.90 -28.64 -34.14
N LEU A 49 11.20 -27.82 -33.36
CA LEU A 49 10.36 -28.16 -32.20
C LEU A 49 10.97 -29.00 -31.07
N ARG A 50 11.66 -28.32 -30.15
CA ARG A 50 11.44 -28.58 -28.72
C ARG A 50 10.75 -27.36 -28.11
N PRO A 51 9.61 -27.51 -27.42
CA PRO A 51 8.98 -26.38 -26.76
C PRO A 51 9.94 -25.82 -25.71
N PRO A 52 10.13 -24.49 -25.63
CA PRO A 52 10.87 -23.91 -24.52
C PRO A 52 10.15 -24.32 -23.25
N ARG A 53 10.89 -24.94 -22.31
CA ARG A 53 10.40 -25.10 -20.94
C ARG A 53 9.91 -23.72 -20.48
N PRO A 54 8.69 -23.59 -19.94
CA PRO A 54 8.21 -22.30 -19.50
C PRO A 54 9.17 -21.80 -18.43
N VAL A 55 9.98 -20.81 -18.80
CA VAL A 55 10.64 -19.95 -17.83
C VAL A 55 9.50 -19.16 -17.22
N SER A 56 8.90 -19.74 -16.18
CA SER A 56 8.00 -19.05 -15.29
C SER A 56 8.75 -17.83 -14.79
N LEU A 57 8.41 -16.66 -15.35
CA LEU A 57 8.89 -15.37 -14.89
C LEU A 57 8.54 -15.32 -13.41
N ALA A 58 9.57 -15.46 -12.57
CA ALA A 58 9.45 -15.46 -11.13
C ALA A 58 9.04 -14.06 -10.68
N ILE A 59 7.74 -13.77 -10.77
CA ILE A 59 7.11 -12.90 -9.79
C ILE A 59 7.47 -13.54 -8.46
N SER A 60 8.28 -12.85 -7.67
CA SER A 60 8.56 -13.20 -6.28
C SER A 60 7.24 -13.17 -5.50
N THR A 61 6.44 -14.21 -5.66
CA THR A 61 5.68 -14.78 -4.56
C THR A 61 6.75 -15.25 -3.60
N HIS A 62 7.18 -14.37 -2.69
CA HIS A 62 7.94 -14.82 -1.53
C HIS A 62 7.09 -15.91 -0.87
N SER A 63 7.46 -17.16 -1.09
CA SER A 63 6.78 -18.35 -0.59
C SER A 63 6.46 -18.11 0.88
N MET A 64 5.17 -17.92 1.19
CA MET A 64 4.73 -17.86 2.57
C MET A 64 5.21 -19.14 3.26
N ALA A 65 6.00 -19.00 4.31
CA ALA A 65 6.49 -20.16 5.03
C ALA A 65 5.30 -20.91 5.63
N LYS A 66 5.30 -22.24 5.47
CA LYS A 66 4.26 -23.08 6.07
C LYS A 66 4.23 -22.83 7.58
N ARG A 67 3.08 -22.43 8.08
CA ARG A 67 2.89 -22.17 9.52
C ARG A 67 3.21 -23.44 10.32
N PRO A 68 3.84 -23.33 11.51
CA PRO A 68 3.95 -24.42 12.47
C PRO A 68 2.64 -25.18 12.66
N GLU A 69 2.61 -26.49 12.41
CA GLU A 69 1.39 -27.32 12.52
C GLU A 69 1.01 -27.64 13.98
N SER A 70 1.97 -27.60 14.90
CA SER A 70 1.77 -27.86 16.34
C SER A 70 1.80 -26.57 17.16
N LEU A 71 0.88 -26.45 18.14
CA LEU A 71 0.82 -25.32 19.07
C LEU A 71 2.11 -25.15 19.89
N LEU A 72 2.78 -26.25 20.25
CA LEU A 72 4.05 -26.20 20.96
C LEU A 72 5.16 -25.62 20.07
N HIS A 73 5.23 -26.06 18.81
CA HIS A 73 6.22 -25.54 17.87
C HIS A 73 5.96 -24.06 17.55
N GLU A 74 4.69 -23.67 17.40
CA GLU A 74 4.31 -22.26 17.19
C GLU A 74 4.67 -21.39 18.41
N SER A 75 4.43 -21.88 19.62
CA SER A 75 4.76 -21.16 20.86
C SER A 75 6.28 -20.99 21.02
N CYS A 76 7.05 -22.05 20.74
CA CYS A 76 8.52 -21.96 20.73
C CYS A 76 9.03 -20.99 19.64
N PHE A 77 8.42 -21.02 18.46
CA PHE A 77 8.75 -20.10 17.36
C PHE A 77 8.51 -18.64 17.74
N LEU A 78 7.33 -18.34 18.26
CA LEU A 78 7.00 -17.00 18.72
C LEU A 78 7.92 -16.57 19.86
N PHE A 79 8.20 -17.45 20.83
CA PHE A 79 9.13 -17.16 21.92
C PHE A 79 10.52 -16.77 21.40
N VAL A 80 11.13 -17.61 20.56
CA VAL A 80 12.49 -17.36 20.02
C VAL A 80 12.56 -16.06 19.24
N VAL A 81 11.57 -15.82 18.37
CA VAL A 81 11.57 -14.61 17.54
C VAL A 81 11.30 -13.36 18.39
N SER A 82 10.38 -13.41 19.34
CA SER A 82 10.10 -12.30 20.28
C SER A 82 11.26 -11.99 21.23
N MET A 83 12.15 -12.94 21.51
CA MET A 83 13.36 -12.66 22.30
C MET A 83 14.31 -11.67 21.62
N ALA A 84 14.21 -11.45 20.30
CA ALA A 84 14.97 -10.42 19.61
C ALA A 84 14.72 -9.03 20.21
N GLN A 85 13.44 -8.67 20.36
CA GLN A 85 13.03 -7.38 20.87
C GLN A 85 13.25 -7.28 22.39
N PHE A 86 13.02 -8.38 23.12
CA PHE A 86 13.32 -8.47 24.55
C PHE A 86 14.80 -8.21 24.84
N LEU A 87 15.71 -8.96 24.21
CA LEU A 87 17.16 -8.85 24.46
C LEU A 87 17.78 -7.58 23.88
N GLY A 88 17.18 -7.00 22.83
CA GLY A 88 17.55 -5.67 22.36
C GLY A 88 17.39 -4.61 23.45
N GLN A 89 16.24 -4.62 24.15
CA GLN A 89 16.00 -3.69 25.26
C GLN A 89 16.76 -4.07 26.54
N THR A 90 16.97 -5.36 26.80
CA THR A 90 17.86 -5.80 27.88
C THR A 90 19.30 -5.30 27.68
N GLY A 91 19.78 -5.24 26.43
CA GLY A 91 21.10 -4.70 26.09
C GLY A 91 21.27 -3.26 26.56
N LEU A 92 20.25 -2.42 26.36
CA LEU A 92 20.19 -1.05 26.87
C LEU A 92 20.16 -1.03 28.41
N ALA A 93 19.28 -1.84 29.02
CA ALA A 93 19.11 -1.93 30.47
C ALA A 93 20.41 -2.30 31.21
N LEU A 94 21.16 -3.29 30.67
CA LEU A 94 22.46 -3.73 31.19
C LEU A 94 23.40 -2.55 31.43
N SER A 95 23.45 -1.60 30.49
CA SER A 95 24.42 -0.50 30.56
C SER A 95 23.97 0.63 31.46
N ILE A 96 22.69 0.97 31.45
CA ILE A 96 22.17 2.12 32.20
C ILE A 96 22.08 1.79 33.69
N ILE A 97 21.46 0.67 34.05
CA ILE A 97 21.13 0.31 35.44
C ILE A 97 22.38 -0.03 36.26
N THR A 98 23.42 -0.59 35.62
CA THR A 98 24.64 -1.01 36.33
C THR A 98 25.84 -0.11 36.07
N ALA A 99 25.64 1.03 35.37
CA ALA A 99 26.72 1.94 34.99
C ALA A 99 27.64 2.29 36.16
N HIS A 100 27.06 2.63 37.32
CA HIS A 100 27.80 3.00 38.53
C HIS A 100 28.49 1.83 39.22
N ILE A 101 27.86 0.66 39.28
CA ILE A 101 28.48 -0.54 39.86
C ILE A 101 29.70 -0.95 39.02
N ILE A 102 29.55 -0.94 37.70
CA ILE A 102 30.62 -1.24 36.76
C ILE A 102 31.71 -0.16 36.83
N GLY A 103 31.34 1.12 36.83
CA GLY A 103 32.28 2.24 36.93
C GLY A 103 33.14 2.19 38.19
N ARG A 104 32.59 1.76 39.33
CA ARG A 104 33.34 1.59 40.58
C ARG A 104 34.37 0.45 40.54
N SER A 105 34.27 -0.48 39.59
CA SER A 105 35.23 -1.58 39.46
C SER A 105 36.55 -1.19 38.80
N TRP A 106 36.61 0.02 38.22
CA TRP A 106 37.83 0.57 37.61
C TRP A 106 38.20 1.91 38.24
N GLU A 107 39.50 2.22 38.27
CA GLU A 107 40.01 3.48 38.80
C GLU A 107 39.81 4.62 37.77
N HIS A 108 39.39 5.79 38.23
CA HIS A 108 39.27 7.04 37.44
C HIS A 108 38.32 7.01 36.23
N VAL A 109 37.10 6.51 36.41
CA VAL A 109 36.05 6.60 35.36
C VAL A 109 35.36 7.97 35.40
N SER A 110 35.29 8.66 34.26
CA SER A 110 34.58 9.95 34.15
C SER A 110 33.08 9.77 33.87
N ASP A 111 32.26 10.77 34.23
CA ASP A 111 30.81 10.77 33.95
C ASP A 111 30.51 10.64 32.45
N GLY A 112 31.38 11.21 31.61
CA GLY A 112 31.34 11.04 30.16
C GLY A 112 31.55 9.58 29.73
N GLN A 113 32.43 8.82 30.41
CA GLN A 113 32.64 7.40 30.11
C GLN A 113 31.46 6.52 30.55
N LEU A 114 30.76 6.88 31.63
CA LEU A 114 29.54 6.17 32.04
C LEU A 114 28.44 6.29 30.98
N SER A 115 28.26 7.48 30.38
CA SER A 115 27.27 7.67 29.32
C SER A 115 27.61 6.85 28.07
N TRP A 116 28.90 6.67 27.79
CA TRP A 116 29.40 5.81 26.71
C TRP A 116 29.07 4.34 26.85
N PHE A 117 28.89 3.82 28.07
CA PHE A 117 28.49 2.42 28.27
C PHE A 117 27.14 2.13 27.61
N ALA A 118 26.20 3.08 27.68
CA ALA A 118 24.89 2.98 27.04
C ALA A 118 24.90 3.46 25.58
N ALA A 119 25.62 4.54 25.27
CA ALA A 119 25.65 5.12 23.92
C ALA A 119 26.28 4.17 22.89
N SER A 120 27.41 3.52 23.21
CA SER A 120 28.12 2.62 22.29
C SER A 120 27.25 1.48 21.73
N PHE A 121 26.41 0.88 22.57
CA PHE A 121 25.47 -0.16 22.16
C PHE A 121 24.39 0.39 21.22
N SER A 122 23.74 1.49 21.60
CA SER A 122 22.66 2.11 20.81
C SER A 122 23.14 2.64 19.46
N LEU A 123 24.37 3.19 19.43
CA LEU A 123 25.04 3.65 18.22
C LEU A 123 25.06 2.56 17.14
N THR A 124 25.78 1.47 17.43
CA THR A 124 25.97 0.38 16.47
C THR A 124 24.70 -0.39 16.20
N ASN A 125 23.83 -0.56 17.22
CA ASN A 125 22.50 -1.12 17.02
C ASN A 125 21.73 -0.35 15.95
N SER A 126 21.70 0.98 16.03
CA SER A 126 20.99 1.80 15.04
C SER A 126 21.63 1.79 13.66
N THR A 127 22.95 1.94 13.57
CA THR A 127 23.67 2.09 12.30
C THR A 127 23.58 0.84 11.42
N PHE A 128 23.47 -0.34 12.03
CA PHE A 128 23.40 -1.60 11.29
C PHE A 128 21.98 -2.07 10.95
N ILE A 129 20.89 -1.48 11.50
CA ILE A 129 19.51 -1.94 11.25
C ILE A 129 19.14 -1.91 9.75
N LEU A 130 19.44 -0.82 9.03
CA LEU A 130 19.09 -0.69 7.61
C LEU A 130 19.85 -1.72 6.76
N VAL A 131 21.15 -1.83 7.00
CA VAL A 131 22.03 -2.77 6.28
C VAL A 131 21.66 -4.22 6.62
N ALA A 132 21.31 -4.51 7.87
CA ALA A 132 20.89 -5.82 8.33
C ALA A 132 19.60 -6.32 7.65
N GLY A 133 18.64 -5.41 7.43
CA GLY A 133 17.40 -5.74 6.71
C GLY A 133 17.71 -6.17 5.27
N ARG A 134 18.53 -5.39 4.57
CA ARG A 134 18.97 -5.66 3.20
C ARG A 134 19.78 -6.95 3.08
N LEU A 135 20.73 -7.16 4.01
CA LEU A 135 21.49 -8.41 4.09
C LEU A 135 20.56 -9.61 4.34
N GLY A 136 19.53 -9.44 5.15
CA GLY A 136 18.50 -10.45 5.37
C GLY A 136 17.74 -10.84 4.11
N ASP A 137 17.36 -9.86 3.29
CA ASP A 137 16.65 -10.10 2.03
C ASP A 137 17.52 -10.87 1.01
N LEU A 138 18.86 -10.69 1.06
CA LEU A 138 19.80 -11.30 0.12
C LEU A 138 20.32 -12.68 0.59
N TYR A 139 20.69 -12.79 1.86
CA TYR A 139 21.32 -13.99 2.43
C TYR A 139 20.34 -14.92 3.16
N GLY A 140 19.13 -14.43 3.44
CA GLY A 140 18.11 -15.12 4.23
C GLY A 140 18.04 -14.60 5.65
N HIS A 141 16.83 -14.19 6.06
CA HIS A 141 16.59 -13.60 7.38
C HIS A 141 16.87 -14.58 8.52
N ARG A 142 16.63 -15.89 8.33
CA ARG A 142 16.91 -16.91 9.35
C ARG A 142 18.41 -16.99 9.65
N ARG A 143 19.27 -16.99 8.62
CA ARG A 143 20.73 -17.03 8.80
C ARG A 143 21.25 -15.79 9.52
N LEU A 144 20.79 -14.60 9.10
CA LEU A 144 21.20 -13.33 9.70
C LEU A 144 20.70 -13.20 11.15
N PHE A 145 19.50 -13.69 11.44
CA PHE A 145 18.95 -13.75 12.80
C PHE A 145 19.81 -14.64 13.72
N ILE A 146 20.16 -15.86 13.28
CA ILE A 146 21.00 -16.79 14.05
C ILE A 146 22.41 -16.24 14.23
N ALA A 147 23.02 -15.73 13.15
CA ALA A 147 24.36 -15.12 13.19
C ALA A 147 24.39 -13.90 14.10
N GLY A 148 23.34 -13.06 14.07
CA GLY A 148 23.20 -11.90 14.94
C GLY A 148 23.16 -12.27 16.42
N PHE A 149 22.41 -13.31 16.81
CA PHE A 149 22.41 -13.79 18.20
C PHE A 149 23.74 -14.41 18.61
N PHE A 150 24.40 -15.18 17.73
CA PHE A 150 25.72 -15.72 18.02
C PHE A 150 26.75 -14.60 18.25
N TRP A 151 26.74 -13.57 17.38
CA TRP A 151 27.59 -12.39 17.50
C TRP A 151 27.30 -11.62 18.80
N TYR A 152 26.02 -11.39 19.10
CA TYR A 152 25.60 -10.72 20.33
C TYR A 152 26.07 -11.49 21.57
N GLY A 153 25.90 -12.82 21.58
CA GLY A 153 26.35 -13.69 22.67
C GLY A 153 27.86 -13.67 22.86
N LEU A 154 28.64 -13.74 21.78
CA LEU A 154 30.10 -13.69 21.82
C LEU A 154 30.61 -12.39 22.45
N TRP A 155 30.10 -11.25 22.02
CA TRP A 155 30.55 -9.96 22.55
C TRP A 155 29.97 -9.65 23.94
N SER A 156 28.87 -10.29 24.33
CA SER A 156 28.38 -10.27 25.70
C SER A 156 29.30 -11.07 26.62
N LEU A 157 29.75 -12.26 26.18
CA LEU A 157 30.74 -13.07 26.91
C LEU A 157 32.04 -12.28 27.15
N LEU A 158 32.57 -11.64 26.10
CA LEU A 158 33.78 -10.81 26.18
C LEU A 158 33.59 -9.57 27.07
N ALA A 159 32.40 -8.95 27.07
CA ALA A 159 32.11 -7.84 27.98
C ALA A 159 32.12 -8.28 29.45
N GLY A 160 31.64 -9.48 29.78
CA GLY A 160 31.78 -9.99 31.15
C GLY A 160 33.24 -10.19 31.55
N PHE A 161 34.10 -10.63 30.62
CA PHE A 161 35.54 -10.74 30.87
C PHE A 161 36.27 -9.40 31.00
N SER A 162 35.62 -8.27 30.68
CA SER A 162 36.25 -6.96 30.84
C SER A 162 36.54 -6.64 32.30
N VAL A 163 35.93 -7.33 33.26
CA VAL A 163 36.25 -7.20 34.68
C VAL A 163 37.73 -7.51 35.00
N TYR A 164 38.37 -8.36 34.19
CA TYR A 164 39.79 -8.67 34.31
C TYR A 164 40.68 -7.70 33.53
N SER A 165 40.07 -6.85 32.71
CA SER A 165 40.76 -5.77 31.99
C SER A 165 40.69 -4.51 32.83
N THR A 166 41.80 -3.78 32.95
CA THR A 166 41.83 -2.45 33.58
C THR A 166 41.38 -1.33 32.63
N SER A 167 40.92 -1.68 31.42
CA SER A 167 40.57 -0.71 30.37
C SER A 167 39.05 -0.58 30.17
N THR A 168 38.49 0.58 30.50
CA THR A 168 37.10 0.96 30.18
C THR A 168 36.84 0.97 28.67
N THR A 169 37.86 1.29 27.87
CA THR A 169 37.78 1.27 26.40
C THR A 169 37.48 -0.12 25.87
N PHE A 170 38.10 -1.17 26.44
CA PHE A 170 37.81 -2.55 26.04
C PHE A 170 36.33 -2.91 26.26
N PHE A 171 35.77 -2.52 27.39
CA PHE A 171 34.35 -2.70 27.68
C PHE A 171 33.47 -1.94 26.68
N ILE A 172 33.74 -0.65 26.44
CA ILE A 172 33.00 0.18 25.47
C ILE A 172 33.06 -0.43 24.06
N CYS A 173 34.22 -0.94 23.62
CA CYS A 173 34.34 -1.67 22.35
C CYS A 173 33.45 -2.92 22.34
N CYS A 174 33.47 -3.73 23.40
CA CYS A 174 32.60 -4.90 23.50
C CYS A 174 31.11 -4.51 23.43
N ARG A 175 30.72 -3.39 24.04
CA ARG A 175 29.35 -2.85 23.97
C ARG A 175 28.97 -2.41 22.56
N ALA A 176 29.88 -1.73 21.85
CA ALA A 176 29.70 -1.38 20.45
C ALA A 176 29.54 -2.63 19.57
N PHE A 177 30.38 -3.65 19.73
CA PHE A 177 30.22 -4.87 18.95
C PHE A 177 28.96 -5.67 19.32
N GLN A 178 28.50 -5.63 20.57
CA GLN A 178 27.20 -6.20 20.96
C GLN A 178 26.02 -5.53 20.23
N GLY A 179 26.07 -4.21 20.06
CA GLY A 179 25.02 -3.47 19.36
C GLY A 179 24.87 -3.90 17.90
N ILE A 180 25.96 -4.23 17.20
CA ILE A 180 25.90 -4.82 15.84
C ILE A 180 25.04 -6.09 15.85
N GLY A 181 25.23 -6.98 16.82
CA GLY A 181 24.43 -8.19 16.96
C GLY A 181 22.93 -7.90 17.14
N ALA A 182 22.58 -6.97 18.04
CA ALA A 182 21.20 -6.55 18.23
C ALA A 182 20.59 -5.94 16.95
N GLY A 183 21.35 -5.13 16.23
CA GLY A 183 20.94 -4.49 14.98
C GLY A 183 20.74 -5.49 13.84
N LEU A 184 21.47 -6.61 13.84
CA LEU A 184 21.25 -7.72 12.92
C LEU A 184 19.97 -8.49 13.24
N VAL A 185 19.68 -8.77 14.52
CA VAL A 185 18.57 -9.65 14.90
C VAL A 185 17.21 -8.99 14.67
N LEU A 186 17.03 -7.72 15.07
CA LEU A 186 15.72 -7.06 15.11
C LEU A 186 14.99 -6.97 13.75
N PRO A 187 15.56 -6.40 12.67
CA PRO A 187 14.86 -6.30 11.39
C PRO A 187 14.59 -7.69 10.78
N ASN A 188 15.50 -8.64 11.00
CA ASN A 188 15.35 -10.02 10.56
C ASN A 188 14.24 -10.76 11.31
N ALA A 189 14.04 -10.48 12.59
CA ALA A 189 12.93 -11.01 13.40
C ALA A 189 11.56 -10.57 12.84
N VAL A 190 11.42 -9.27 12.58
CA VAL A 190 10.19 -8.68 12.01
C VAL A 190 9.89 -9.26 10.63
N ALA A 191 10.93 -9.43 9.80
CA ALA A 191 10.82 -10.03 8.48
C ALA A 191 10.41 -11.51 8.53
N ILE A 192 10.92 -12.28 9.51
CA ILE A 192 10.53 -13.68 9.75
C ILE A 192 9.06 -13.77 10.14
N LEU A 193 8.57 -12.95 11.08
CA LEU A 193 7.15 -12.92 11.46
C LEU A 193 6.26 -12.50 10.28
N GLY A 194 6.70 -11.47 9.54
CA GLY A 194 5.99 -10.93 8.40
C GLY A 194 5.76 -11.93 7.27
N ARG A 195 6.73 -12.83 7.02
CA ARG A 195 6.66 -13.91 6.01
C ARG A 195 5.97 -15.18 6.49
N THR A 196 5.88 -15.40 7.80
CA THR A 196 5.26 -16.61 8.38
C THR A 196 3.75 -16.46 8.56
N TYR A 197 3.27 -15.27 8.90
CA TYR A 197 1.85 -15.03 9.19
C TYR A 197 1.14 -14.27 8.05
N PRO A 198 0.06 -14.82 7.45
CA PRO A 198 -0.77 -14.11 6.47
C PRO A 198 -1.45 -12.87 7.07
N PRO A 199 -1.83 -11.89 6.24
CA PRO A 199 -2.63 -10.76 6.71
C PRO A 199 -3.93 -11.23 7.39
N GLY A 200 -4.23 -10.66 8.57
CA GLY A 200 -5.41 -10.98 9.38
C GLY A 200 -5.14 -10.87 10.89
N ARG A 201 -6.17 -11.13 11.71
CA ARG A 201 -6.15 -11.01 13.18
C ARG A 201 -4.97 -11.71 13.86
N ARG A 202 -4.55 -12.87 13.33
CA ARG A 202 -3.45 -13.65 13.91
C ARG A 202 -2.10 -12.95 13.74
N LYS A 203 -1.85 -12.32 12.58
CA LYS A 203 -0.64 -11.53 12.34
C LYS A 203 -0.60 -10.31 13.24
N GLU A 204 -1.72 -9.61 13.38
CA GLU A 204 -1.84 -8.46 14.30
C GLU A 204 -1.53 -8.86 15.75
N LEU A 205 -2.08 -9.98 16.23
CA LEU A 205 -1.79 -10.50 17.56
C LEU A 205 -0.30 -10.82 17.76
N VAL A 206 0.33 -11.49 16.79
CA VAL A 206 1.74 -11.88 16.85
C VAL A 206 2.66 -10.66 16.85
N PHE A 207 2.38 -9.66 16.00
CA PHE A 207 3.13 -8.41 15.98
C PHE A 207 2.92 -7.58 17.26
N SER A 208 1.71 -7.62 17.83
CA SER A 208 1.42 -7.00 19.13
C SER A 208 2.20 -7.68 20.27
N LEU A 209 2.23 -9.02 20.31
CA LEU A 209 3.02 -9.77 21.29
C LEU A 209 4.52 -9.50 21.14
N PHE A 210 5.03 -9.46 19.91
CA PHE A 210 6.41 -9.08 19.62
C PHE A 210 6.73 -7.68 20.14
N GLY A 211 5.88 -6.68 19.87
CA GLY A 211 6.05 -5.31 20.38
C GLY A 211 6.03 -5.22 21.92
N ALA A 212 5.11 -5.94 22.57
CA ALA A 212 4.97 -5.96 24.03
C ALA A 212 6.21 -6.48 24.76
N THR A 213 7.07 -7.26 24.09
CA THR A 213 8.32 -7.74 24.70
C THR A 213 9.38 -6.66 24.89
N ALA A 214 9.29 -5.52 24.20
CA ALA A 214 10.27 -4.44 24.33
C ALA A 214 10.31 -3.84 25.76
N PRO A 215 9.22 -3.27 26.29
CA PRO A 215 9.24 -2.73 27.66
C PRO A 215 9.46 -3.80 28.73
N ALA A 216 8.98 -5.03 28.48
CA ALA A 216 9.24 -6.17 29.35
C ALA A 216 10.74 -6.50 29.42
N GLY A 217 11.44 -6.48 28.28
CA GLY A 217 12.87 -6.74 28.18
C GLY A 217 13.73 -5.76 28.96
N PHE A 218 13.34 -4.48 29.03
CA PHE A 218 14.05 -3.49 29.82
C PHE A 218 13.84 -3.71 31.34
N ASN A 219 12.59 -3.83 31.78
CA ASN A 219 12.27 -3.88 33.22
C ASN A 219 12.52 -5.24 33.85
N VAL A 220 12.00 -6.32 33.26
CA VAL A 220 12.14 -7.67 33.83
C VAL A 220 13.62 -8.03 33.91
N ALA A 221 14.35 -7.86 32.80
CA ALA A 221 15.77 -8.13 32.82
C ALA A 221 16.52 -7.12 33.70
N GLY A 222 16.11 -5.85 33.73
CA GLY A 222 16.68 -4.84 34.62
C GLY A 222 16.65 -5.25 36.10
N VAL A 223 15.58 -5.89 36.56
CA VAL A 223 15.49 -6.43 37.93
C VAL A 223 16.54 -7.52 38.15
N PHE A 224 16.63 -8.49 37.24
CA PHE A 224 17.64 -9.57 37.35
C PHE A 224 19.07 -9.02 37.28
N ILE A 225 19.32 -8.07 36.39
CA ILE A 225 20.61 -7.41 36.20
C ILE A 225 21.02 -6.65 37.45
N ALA A 226 20.12 -5.84 38.02
CA ALA A 226 20.37 -5.10 39.24
C ALA A 226 20.62 -6.05 40.42
N LEU A 227 19.82 -7.12 40.54
CA LEU A 227 19.98 -8.14 41.57
C LEU A 227 21.35 -8.83 41.47
N LEU A 228 21.73 -9.29 40.28
CA LEU A 228 23.03 -9.93 40.04
C LEU A 228 24.19 -8.98 40.32
N ALA A 229 24.11 -7.74 39.84
CA ALA A 229 25.15 -6.73 40.02
C ALA A 229 25.35 -6.35 41.49
N GLN A 230 24.27 -6.30 42.29
CA GLN A 230 24.34 -5.95 43.71
C GLN A 230 24.70 -7.12 44.63
N ARG A 231 24.12 -8.30 44.38
CA ARG A 231 24.15 -9.42 45.34
C ARG A 231 25.14 -10.51 44.98
N VAL A 232 25.50 -10.63 43.71
CA VAL A 232 26.41 -11.66 43.22
C VAL A 232 27.67 -10.98 42.70
N TRP A 233 27.64 -10.57 41.44
CA TRP A 233 28.73 -9.89 40.75
C TRP A 233 28.25 -9.49 39.35
N TRP A 234 28.57 -8.26 38.92
CA TRP A 234 28.04 -7.69 37.67
C TRP A 234 28.39 -8.45 36.37
N PRO A 235 29.55 -9.12 36.20
CA PRO A 235 29.89 -9.87 34.98
C PRO A 235 28.92 -11.01 34.68
N TRP A 236 28.30 -11.61 35.71
CA TRP A 236 27.30 -12.65 35.52
C TRP A 236 26.10 -12.18 34.70
N SER A 237 25.74 -10.89 34.78
CA SER A 237 24.67 -10.32 33.95
C SER A 237 25.00 -10.43 32.45
N TYR A 238 26.28 -10.28 32.08
CA TYR A 238 26.77 -10.43 30.71
C TYR A 238 26.97 -11.89 30.29
N TRP A 239 27.46 -12.76 31.18
CA TRP A 239 27.61 -14.18 30.88
C TRP A 239 26.27 -14.89 30.73
N ILE A 240 25.27 -14.55 31.55
CA ILE A 240 23.91 -15.08 31.41
C ILE A 240 23.31 -14.59 30.09
N MET A 241 23.49 -13.31 29.73
CA MET A 241 23.09 -12.79 28.43
C MET A 241 23.74 -13.59 27.29
N ALA A 242 25.04 -13.89 27.38
CA ALA A 242 25.73 -14.72 26.40
C ALA A 242 25.11 -16.12 26.26
N ILE A 243 24.83 -16.79 27.38
CA ILE A 243 24.18 -18.11 27.42
C ILE A 243 22.79 -18.06 26.78
N PHE A 244 21.99 -17.01 27.07
CA PHE A 244 20.68 -16.82 26.44
C PHE A 244 20.81 -16.60 24.94
N CYS A 245 21.71 -15.73 24.49
CA CYS A 245 21.94 -15.49 23.07
C CYS A 245 22.37 -16.77 22.32
N PHE A 246 23.30 -17.55 22.88
CA PHE A 246 23.73 -18.81 22.27
C PHE A 246 22.61 -19.85 22.26
N SER A 247 21.84 -19.98 23.35
CA SER A 247 20.72 -20.92 23.39
C SER A 247 19.62 -20.55 22.40
N LEU A 248 19.35 -19.26 22.20
CA LEU A 248 18.41 -18.77 21.19
C LEU A 248 18.93 -18.93 19.76
N ALA A 249 20.23 -18.75 19.53
CA ALA A 249 20.84 -19.05 18.23
C ALA A 249 20.67 -20.53 17.88
N VAL A 250 20.95 -21.43 18.84
CA VAL A 250 20.75 -22.88 18.68
C VAL A 250 19.27 -23.21 18.49
N ALA A 251 18.38 -22.67 19.31
CA ALA A 251 16.94 -22.87 19.17
C ALA A 251 16.42 -22.37 17.81
N GLY A 252 16.92 -21.23 17.32
CA GLY A 252 16.59 -20.68 16.02
C GLY A 252 16.96 -21.61 14.86
N ILE A 253 18.02 -22.42 14.99
CA ILE A 253 18.39 -23.43 13.98
C ILE A 253 17.27 -24.46 13.81
N PHE A 254 16.65 -24.90 14.91
CA PHE A 254 15.64 -25.96 14.93
C PHE A 254 14.21 -25.44 14.73
N VAL A 255 13.90 -24.26 15.26
CA VAL A 255 12.54 -23.73 15.36
C VAL A 255 12.14 -22.88 14.15
N ILE A 256 13.09 -22.17 13.52
CA ILE A 256 12.80 -21.31 12.37
C ILE A 256 12.89 -22.16 11.08
N PRO A 257 11.82 -22.27 10.28
CA PRO A 257 11.80 -23.11 9.09
C PRO A 257 12.89 -22.74 8.08
N ARG A 258 13.59 -23.75 7.55
CA ARG A 258 14.61 -23.58 6.48
C ARG A 258 14.02 -23.04 5.17
N ALA A 259 12.71 -23.22 4.95
CA ALA A 259 11.99 -22.68 3.80
C ALA A 259 11.96 -21.13 3.74
N LEU A 260 12.36 -20.44 4.81
CA LEU A 260 12.52 -18.99 4.84
C LEU A 260 13.88 -18.52 4.29
N ASP A 261 14.84 -19.42 4.09
CA ASP A 261 16.12 -19.11 3.45
C ASP A 261 15.95 -19.11 1.92
N PRO A 262 16.60 -18.18 1.18
CA PRO A 262 16.59 -18.21 -0.27
C PRO A 262 17.18 -19.53 -0.77
N PRO A 263 16.67 -20.09 -1.89
CA PRO A 263 17.12 -21.38 -2.40
C PRO A 263 18.65 -21.35 -2.62
N PRO A 264 19.37 -22.44 -2.30
CA PRO A 264 20.81 -22.51 -2.49
C PRO A 264 21.12 -22.27 -3.98
N ARG A 265 21.81 -21.15 -4.27
CA ARG A 265 22.33 -20.88 -5.61
C ARG A 265 23.39 -21.94 -5.92
N SER A 266 23.26 -22.58 -7.09
CA SER A 266 24.26 -23.54 -7.59
C SER A 266 25.66 -22.94 -7.54
N GLU A 267 26.61 -23.66 -6.94
CA GLU A 267 28.02 -23.27 -6.81
C GLU A 267 28.71 -23.01 -8.16
N SER A 268 28.11 -23.44 -9.28
CA SER A 268 28.59 -23.16 -10.63
C SER A 268 28.47 -21.69 -11.06
N SER A 269 27.70 -20.85 -10.36
CA SER A 269 27.53 -19.42 -10.70
C SER A 269 28.51 -18.45 -10.01
N LEU A 270 29.44 -18.97 -9.20
CA LEU A 270 30.38 -18.15 -8.40
C LEU A 270 31.76 -17.93 -9.04
N LYS A 271 32.03 -18.56 -10.19
CA LYS A 271 33.31 -18.42 -10.89
C LYS A 271 33.17 -17.42 -12.05
N GLU A 272 33.84 -16.27 -11.89
CA GLU A 272 34.38 -15.40 -12.97
C GLU A 272 33.60 -14.24 -13.59
N GLY A 273 32.38 -13.87 -13.14
CA GLY A 273 31.74 -12.63 -13.67
C GLY A 273 30.82 -11.85 -12.73
N HIS A 274 30.29 -12.48 -11.67
CA HIS A 274 29.14 -11.93 -10.91
C HIS A 274 29.51 -11.26 -9.57
N ARG A 275 30.79 -11.03 -9.27
CA ARG A 275 31.19 -10.24 -8.09
C ARG A 275 30.70 -8.79 -8.17
N PHE A 276 30.63 -8.22 -9.37
CA PHE A 276 30.10 -6.87 -9.59
C PHE A 276 28.58 -6.79 -9.37
N ASP A 277 27.81 -7.78 -9.84
CA ASP A 277 26.35 -7.86 -9.59
C ASP A 277 26.03 -8.01 -8.08
N PHE A 278 26.94 -8.64 -7.32
CA PHE A 278 26.83 -8.74 -5.87
C PHE A 278 27.08 -7.40 -5.15
N ILE A 279 28.12 -6.66 -5.55
CA ILE A 279 28.44 -5.33 -4.99
C ILE A 279 27.32 -4.33 -5.32
N GLU A 280 26.77 -4.39 -6.55
CA GLU A 280 25.66 -3.53 -6.98
C GLU A 280 24.34 -3.83 -6.24
N ARG A 281 24.05 -5.09 -5.88
CA ARG A 281 22.78 -5.46 -5.20
C ARG A 281 22.75 -5.14 -3.70
N ILE A 282 23.89 -5.18 -3.03
CA ILE A 282 24.03 -4.76 -1.61
C ILE A 282 24.17 -3.25 -1.49
N ASP A 283 24.63 -2.58 -2.54
CA ASP A 283 25.16 -1.22 -2.48
C ASP A 283 26.20 -1.10 -1.34
N ILE A 284 27.27 -1.89 -1.44
CA ILE A 284 28.37 -1.89 -0.46
C ILE A 284 28.96 -0.49 -0.29
N PRO A 285 29.21 0.30 -1.35
CA PRO A 285 29.71 1.67 -1.20
C PRO A 285 28.75 2.55 -0.39
N GLY A 286 27.44 2.52 -0.69
CA GLY A 286 26.43 3.25 0.07
C GLY A 286 26.37 2.78 1.53
N ALA A 287 26.29 1.48 1.77
CA ALA A 287 26.32 0.92 3.13
C ALA A 287 27.58 1.35 3.91
N LEU A 288 28.76 1.36 3.28
CA LEU A 288 30.01 1.76 3.93
C LEU A 288 30.02 3.25 4.27
N PHE A 289 29.65 4.13 3.32
CA PHE A 289 29.59 5.57 3.57
C PHE A 289 28.52 5.94 4.60
N GLY A 290 27.36 5.29 4.55
CA GLY A 290 26.26 5.48 5.50
C GLY A 290 26.63 5.03 6.92
N ILE A 291 27.15 3.80 7.07
CA ILE A 291 27.62 3.27 8.35
C ILE A 291 28.73 4.16 8.91
N THR A 292 29.73 4.49 8.09
CA THR A 292 30.88 5.28 8.52
C THR A 292 30.45 6.70 8.92
N GLY A 293 29.61 7.36 8.12
CA GLY A 293 29.11 8.70 8.42
C GLY A 293 28.34 8.76 9.74
N LEU A 294 27.38 7.84 9.94
CA LEU A 294 26.61 7.75 11.17
C LEU A 294 27.52 7.38 12.38
N ALA A 295 28.43 6.42 12.21
CA ALA A 295 29.34 6.00 13.27
C ALA A 295 30.26 7.15 13.71
N LEU A 296 30.88 7.86 12.78
CA LEU A 296 31.83 8.93 13.08
C LEU A 296 31.16 10.14 13.73
N ILE A 297 29.99 10.56 13.25
CA ILE A 297 29.25 11.69 13.84
C ILE A 297 28.85 11.37 15.27
N ASN A 298 28.29 10.18 15.49
CA ASN A 298 27.86 9.76 16.82
C ASN A 298 29.04 9.60 17.78
N PHE A 299 30.14 9.01 17.28
CA PHE A 299 31.37 8.84 18.05
C PHE A 299 31.95 10.19 18.46
N ALA A 300 32.08 11.13 17.52
CA ALA A 300 32.63 12.44 17.83
C ALA A 300 31.80 13.19 18.89
N TRP A 301 30.47 13.14 18.79
CA TRP A 301 29.58 13.77 19.77
C TRP A 301 29.61 13.13 21.15
N ASN A 302 29.64 11.80 21.23
CA ASN A 302 29.75 11.13 22.53
C ASN A 302 31.17 11.25 23.10
N GLN A 303 32.20 11.37 22.28
CA GLN A 303 33.59 11.50 22.73
C GLN A 303 33.95 12.93 23.17
N ALA A 304 33.28 13.95 22.61
CA ALA A 304 33.56 15.35 22.91
C ALA A 304 33.43 15.73 24.41
N PRO A 305 32.45 15.24 25.20
CA PRO A 305 32.40 15.45 26.65
C PRO A 305 33.62 14.92 27.40
N ILE A 306 34.26 13.85 26.92
CA ILE A 306 35.42 13.22 27.58
C ILE A 306 36.71 13.89 27.14
N ALA A 307 36.93 13.96 25.83
CA ALA A 307 38.18 14.46 25.26
C ALA A 307 38.25 15.99 25.26
N GLY A 308 37.11 16.67 25.35
CA GLY A 308 37.02 18.11 25.21
C GLY A 308 36.97 18.56 23.74
N TRP A 309 36.24 19.64 23.51
CA TRP A 309 36.07 20.25 22.19
C TRP A 309 37.37 20.82 21.62
N SER A 310 38.34 21.17 22.45
CA SER A 310 39.63 21.72 21.99
C SER A 310 40.47 20.71 21.19
N ASN A 311 40.19 19.41 21.31
CA ASN A 311 40.97 18.37 20.64
C ASN A 311 40.64 18.30 19.14
N PRO A 312 41.62 18.50 18.23
CA PRO A 312 41.38 18.60 16.79
C PRO A 312 40.68 17.39 16.18
N TYR A 313 40.96 16.19 16.70
CA TYR A 313 40.40 14.96 16.15
C TYR A 313 38.86 14.91 16.25
N VAL A 314 38.24 15.56 17.24
CA VAL A 314 36.78 15.62 17.37
C VAL A 314 36.16 16.33 16.17
N TYR A 315 36.74 17.47 15.76
CA TYR A 315 36.31 18.20 14.58
C TYR A 315 36.59 17.42 13.30
N VAL A 316 37.75 16.79 13.20
CA VAL A 316 38.10 15.96 12.03
C VAL A 316 37.11 14.83 11.85
N LEU A 317 36.75 14.10 12.91
CA LEU A 317 35.76 13.01 12.84
C LEU A 317 34.37 13.52 12.47
N LEU A 318 33.95 14.70 12.95
CA LEU A 318 32.69 15.33 12.52
C LEU A 318 32.71 15.70 11.04
N ILE A 319 33.77 16.37 10.57
CA ILE A 319 33.92 16.79 9.18
C ILE A 319 33.93 15.56 8.27
N VAL A 320 34.76 14.55 8.57
CA VAL A 320 34.82 13.30 7.80
C VAL A 320 33.49 12.56 7.86
N GLY A 321 32.79 12.58 9.00
CA GLY A 321 31.46 11.99 9.15
C GLY A 321 30.40 12.66 8.27
N PHE A 322 30.33 14.00 8.26
CA PHE A 322 29.44 14.74 7.38
C PHE A 322 29.80 14.59 5.90
N LEU A 323 31.09 14.58 5.56
CA LEU A 323 31.56 14.29 4.21
C LEU A 323 31.20 12.86 3.79
N SER A 324 31.27 11.89 4.70
CA SER A 324 30.85 10.51 4.45
C SER A 324 29.34 10.40 4.24
N LEU A 325 28.51 11.14 4.99
CA LEU A 325 27.07 11.22 4.75
C LEU A 325 26.73 11.93 3.42
N ALA A 326 27.46 12.96 3.05
CA ALA A 326 27.34 13.60 1.74
C ALA A 326 27.72 12.62 0.63
N GLY A 327 28.82 11.88 0.82
CA GLY A 327 29.26 10.79 -0.05
C GLY A 327 28.20 9.69 -0.17
N PHE A 328 27.58 9.29 0.94
CA PHE A 328 26.45 8.37 0.95
C PHE A 328 25.31 8.86 0.06
N GLY A 329 24.88 10.12 0.21
CA GLY A 329 23.83 10.69 -0.63
C GLY A 329 24.19 10.72 -2.12
N ILE A 330 25.44 11.04 -2.47
CA ILE A 330 25.92 11.03 -3.86
C ILE A 330 25.94 9.61 -4.43
N VAL A 331 26.49 8.64 -3.68
CA VAL A 331 26.58 7.25 -4.08
C VAL A 331 25.18 6.66 -4.24
N GLU A 332 24.29 6.89 -3.27
CA GLU A 332 22.90 6.42 -3.31
C GLU A 332 22.12 6.99 -4.48
N SER A 333 22.31 8.28 -4.79
CA SER A 333 21.65 8.90 -5.96
C SER A 333 22.05 8.28 -7.29
N ARG A 334 23.18 7.55 -7.33
CA ARG A 334 23.73 6.89 -8.51
C ARG A 334 23.62 5.36 -8.43
N ALA A 335 23.20 4.80 -7.29
CA ALA A 335 23.12 3.37 -7.08
C ALA A 335 21.93 2.80 -7.86
N LYS A 336 22.13 1.66 -8.54
CA LYS A 336 21.04 0.95 -9.24
C LYS A 336 20.03 0.33 -8.26
N PHE A 337 20.49 -0.08 -7.09
CA PHE A 337 19.68 -0.70 -6.03
C PHE A 337 19.90 0.03 -4.69
N PRO A 338 19.33 1.24 -4.54
CA PRO A 338 19.53 2.06 -3.35
C PRO A 338 19.03 1.40 -2.07
N LEU A 339 19.72 1.58 -0.92
CA LEU A 339 19.20 1.22 0.41
C LEU A 339 18.03 2.15 0.78
N ILE A 340 18.15 3.44 0.48
CA ILE A 340 17.09 4.44 0.65
C ILE A 340 16.86 5.13 -0.71
N PRO A 341 15.76 4.81 -1.41
CA PRO A 341 15.48 5.40 -2.72
C PRO A 341 15.37 6.93 -2.62
N THR A 342 16.02 7.65 -3.53
CA THR A 342 16.04 9.12 -3.49
C THR A 342 14.66 9.77 -3.66
N SER A 343 13.73 9.05 -4.32
CA SER A 343 12.31 9.43 -4.46
C SER A 343 11.56 9.53 -3.13
N VAL A 344 12.12 8.98 -2.04
CA VAL A 344 11.53 8.96 -0.71
C VAL A 344 11.79 10.26 0.07
N PHE A 345 12.81 11.05 -0.30
CA PHE A 345 13.16 12.30 0.40
C PHE A 345 12.19 13.44 0.09
N THR A 346 11.03 13.42 0.73
CA THR A 346 10.04 14.51 0.72
C THR A 346 10.15 15.41 1.94
N GLY A 347 9.59 16.62 1.88
CA GLY A 347 9.54 17.53 3.05
C GLY A 347 8.81 16.90 4.25
N ASP A 348 7.75 16.12 3.98
CA ASP A 348 6.97 15.41 5.00
C ASP A 348 7.75 14.26 5.65
N LEU A 349 8.60 13.56 4.87
CA LEU A 349 9.54 12.56 5.38
C LEU A 349 10.49 13.20 6.39
N GLY A 350 11.17 14.28 5.98
CA GLY A 350 12.12 14.99 6.83
C GLY A 350 11.49 15.50 8.12
N TRP A 351 10.26 16.03 8.04
CA TRP A 351 9.52 16.48 9.21
C TRP A 351 9.16 15.34 10.17
N THR A 352 8.63 14.23 9.65
CA THR A 352 8.23 13.07 10.45
C THR A 352 9.43 12.45 11.18
N LEU A 353 10.54 12.25 10.47
CA LEU A 353 11.78 11.73 11.07
C LEU A 353 12.36 12.70 12.10
N SER A 354 12.29 14.01 11.87
CA SER A 354 12.75 15.02 12.82
C SER A 354 11.93 15.03 14.11
N CYS A 355 10.60 14.92 14.03
CA CYS A 355 9.72 14.83 15.20
C CYS A 355 10.04 13.58 16.03
N ILE A 356 10.23 12.43 15.37
CA ILE A 356 10.57 11.18 16.05
C ILE A 356 11.96 11.27 16.67
N ALA A 357 12.93 11.81 15.94
CA ALA A 357 14.27 12.02 16.46
C ALA A 357 14.25 12.89 17.73
N ALA A 358 13.50 13.99 17.73
CA ALA A 358 13.37 14.88 18.88
C ALA A 358 12.72 14.21 20.09
N GLY A 359 11.61 13.49 19.89
CA GLY A 359 10.91 12.79 20.97
C GLY A 359 11.76 11.67 21.60
N TRP A 360 12.41 10.86 20.77
CA TRP A 360 13.23 9.74 21.25
C TRP A 360 14.60 10.19 21.76
N ALA A 361 15.15 11.32 21.29
CA ALA A 361 16.26 12.00 21.94
C ALA A 361 15.88 12.48 23.35
N SER A 362 14.67 13.06 23.51
CA SER A 362 14.16 13.44 24.82
C SER A 362 14.10 12.22 25.75
N PHE A 363 13.58 11.08 25.26
CA PHE A 363 13.56 9.81 25.99
C PHE A 363 14.94 9.31 26.39
N GLY A 364 15.91 9.28 25.47
CA GLY A 364 17.26 8.81 25.77
C GLY A 364 17.88 9.58 26.93
N ILE A 365 17.77 10.92 26.90
CA ILE A 365 18.23 11.81 27.97
C ILE A 365 17.44 11.54 29.26
N GLY A 366 16.10 11.57 29.20
CA GLY A 366 15.24 11.40 30.36
C GLY A 366 15.45 10.07 31.07
N LEU A 367 15.63 8.98 30.32
CA LEU A 367 15.89 7.65 30.86
C LEU A 367 17.26 7.57 31.53
N TYR A 368 18.33 8.03 30.87
CA TYR A 368 19.68 8.00 31.47
C TYR A 368 19.74 8.84 32.74
N TYR A 369 19.29 10.10 32.68
CA TYR A 369 19.34 11.00 33.83
C TYR A 369 18.33 10.66 34.92
N TYR A 370 17.28 9.89 34.64
CA TYR A 370 16.45 9.29 35.68
C TYR A 370 17.27 8.38 36.59
N TYR A 371 18.03 7.44 36.02
CA TYR A 371 18.89 6.54 36.81
C TYR A 371 20.02 7.31 37.50
N GLN A 372 20.63 8.29 36.83
CA GLN A 372 21.62 9.16 37.47
C GLN A 372 21.04 9.93 38.68
N PHE A 373 19.83 10.47 38.54
CA PHE A 373 19.17 11.20 39.62
C PHE A 373 18.78 10.27 40.79
N MET A 374 18.27 9.08 40.52
CA MET A 374 17.89 8.13 41.57
C MET A 374 19.12 7.54 42.28
N GLU A 375 20.13 7.09 41.54
CA GLU A 375 21.29 6.40 42.12
C GLU A 375 22.33 7.34 42.73
N VAL A 376 22.59 8.50 42.10
CA VAL A 376 23.65 9.43 42.55
C VAL A 376 23.10 10.50 43.48
N ILE A 377 22.01 11.17 43.10
CA ILE A 377 21.47 12.28 43.90
C ILE A 377 20.63 11.76 45.08
N LYS A 378 19.76 10.77 44.86
CA LYS A 378 18.95 10.18 45.96
C LYS A 378 19.66 9.06 46.70
N GLY A 379 20.74 8.50 46.15
CA GLY A 379 21.45 7.37 46.75
C GLY A 379 20.65 6.06 46.74
N ASP A 380 19.66 5.92 45.85
CA ASP A 380 18.91 4.68 45.71
C ASP A 380 19.82 3.55 45.21
N GLU A 381 19.64 2.35 45.76
CA GLU A 381 20.25 1.16 45.17
C GLU A 381 19.65 0.89 43.76
N PRO A 382 20.45 0.43 42.76
CA PRO A 382 19.95 0.16 41.41
C PRO A 382 18.67 -0.68 41.32
N LEU A 383 18.54 -1.72 42.15
CA LEU A 383 17.35 -2.57 42.25
C LEU A 383 16.10 -1.78 42.67
N LEU A 384 16.24 -0.81 43.58
CA LEU A 384 15.17 0.09 43.97
C LEU A 384 14.84 1.08 42.85
N ALA A 385 15.86 1.60 42.15
CA ALA A 385 15.65 2.49 40.99
C ALA A 385 14.87 1.78 39.87
N VAL A 386 15.18 0.52 39.56
CA VAL A 386 14.40 -0.30 38.62
C VAL A 386 13.00 -0.57 39.15
N GLY A 387 12.84 -0.88 40.44
CA GLY A 387 11.53 -1.04 41.08
C GLY A 387 10.66 0.21 40.95
N LYS A 388 11.27 1.40 41.05
CA LYS A 388 10.62 2.70 40.82
C LYS A 388 10.31 2.96 39.33
N TRP A 389 10.95 2.26 38.40
CA TRP A 389 10.63 2.32 36.97
C TRP A 389 9.59 1.28 36.52
N ALA A 390 9.31 0.27 37.35
CA ALA A 390 8.39 -0.84 37.05
C ALA A 390 6.95 -0.48 36.63
N PRO A 391 6.38 0.70 36.98
CA PRO A 391 5.10 1.12 36.41
C PRO A 391 5.14 1.42 34.89
N ALA A 392 6.31 1.75 34.33
CA ALA A 392 6.42 2.16 32.92
C ALA A 392 5.93 1.09 31.92
N PRO A 393 6.28 -0.21 32.03
CA PRO A 393 5.73 -1.26 31.15
C PRO A 393 4.21 -1.36 31.19
N ILE A 394 3.60 -1.24 32.37
CA ILE A 394 2.14 -1.32 32.52
C ILE A 394 1.50 -0.15 31.78
N MET A 395 2.05 1.05 31.97
CA MET A 395 1.57 2.24 31.27
C MET A 395 1.85 2.19 29.77
N GLY A 396 2.91 1.53 29.33
CA GLY A 396 3.18 1.30 27.90
C GLY A 396 2.16 0.38 27.24
N ILE A 397 1.70 -0.67 27.94
CA ILE A 397 0.58 -1.50 27.46
C ILE A 397 -0.69 -0.65 27.32
N ILE A 398 -1.01 0.15 28.34
CA ILE A 398 -2.17 1.05 28.32
C ILE A 398 -2.04 2.07 27.18
N ALA A 399 -0.88 2.66 26.98
CA ALA A 399 -0.59 3.59 25.90
C ALA A 399 -0.76 2.92 24.53
N GLY A 400 -0.23 1.72 24.33
CA GLY A 400 -0.38 0.95 23.09
C GLY A 400 -1.84 0.64 22.76
N LEU A 401 -2.64 0.20 23.74
CA LEU A 401 -4.09 -0.02 23.58
C LEU A 401 -4.83 1.28 23.25
N THR A 402 -4.46 2.37 23.92
CA THR A 402 -5.02 3.70 23.67
C THR A 402 -4.68 4.18 22.26
N THR A 403 -3.45 3.95 21.78
CA THR A 403 -3.04 4.27 20.41
C THR A 403 -3.83 3.48 19.36
N ALA A 404 -3.99 2.18 19.57
CA ALA A 404 -4.77 1.33 18.66
C ALA A 404 -6.23 1.81 18.57
N TYR A 405 -6.83 2.19 19.70
CA TYR A 405 -8.17 2.78 19.73
C TYR A 405 -8.21 4.14 19.02
N LEU A 406 -7.28 5.05 19.31
CA LEU A 406 -7.24 6.41 18.74
C LEU A 406 -7.00 6.41 17.23
N LEU A 407 -6.19 5.49 16.70
CA LEU A 407 -5.95 5.36 15.25
C LEU A 407 -7.23 5.09 14.44
N SER A 408 -8.27 4.54 15.07
CA SER A 408 -9.59 4.34 14.43
C SER A 408 -10.49 5.59 14.45
N ARG A 409 -10.12 6.64 15.21
CA ARG A 409 -10.98 7.80 15.49
C ARG A 409 -10.36 9.13 15.06
N VAL A 410 -9.04 9.26 15.10
CA VAL A 410 -8.32 10.52 14.84
C VAL A 410 -7.14 10.29 13.90
N SER A 411 -6.66 11.36 13.26
CA SER A 411 -5.53 11.27 12.33
C SER A 411 -4.20 10.94 13.03
N PRO A 412 -3.27 10.22 12.37
CA PRO A 412 -1.95 9.89 12.93
C PRO A 412 -1.14 11.12 13.39
N SER A 413 -1.31 12.27 12.74
CA SER A 413 -0.64 13.52 13.12
C SER A 413 -1.06 14.03 14.50
N VAL A 414 -2.33 13.86 14.88
CA VAL A 414 -2.83 14.24 16.21
C VAL A 414 -2.24 13.32 17.28
N ILE A 415 -2.13 12.03 16.98
CA ILE A 415 -1.49 11.04 17.86
C ILE A 415 0.00 11.35 18.05
N MET A 416 0.69 11.70 16.97
CA MET A 416 2.08 12.16 17.05
C MET A 416 2.22 13.42 17.91
N PHE A 417 1.31 14.39 17.78
CA PHE A 417 1.31 15.59 18.63
C PHE A 417 1.12 15.24 20.12
N MET A 418 0.14 14.38 20.44
CA MET A 418 -0.07 13.89 21.81
C MET A 418 1.17 13.18 22.37
N ALA A 419 1.86 12.38 21.54
CA ALA A 419 3.09 11.72 21.91
C ALA A 419 4.21 12.73 22.27
N MET A 420 4.37 13.78 21.45
CA MET A 420 5.35 14.85 21.71
C MET A 420 5.03 15.63 22.99
N CYS A 421 3.75 15.87 23.29
CA CYS A 421 3.33 16.44 24.57
C CYS A 421 3.66 15.51 25.74
N GLY A 422 3.47 14.20 25.59
CA GLY A 422 3.85 13.19 26.58
C GLY A 422 5.35 13.26 26.91
N PHE A 423 6.21 13.27 25.90
CA PHE A 423 7.66 13.45 26.08
C PHE A 423 8.00 14.76 26.80
N LEU A 424 7.44 15.88 26.35
CA LEU A 424 7.70 17.20 26.96
C LEU A 424 7.30 17.24 28.44
N ILE A 425 6.09 16.76 28.77
CA ILE A 425 5.57 16.79 30.13
C ILE A 425 6.43 15.91 31.04
N ALA A 426 6.73 14.69 30.61
CA ALA A 426 7.53 13.76 31.40
C ALA A 426 8.96 14.27 31.64
N ALA A 427 9.62 14.81 30.60
CA ALA A 427 10.92 15.44 30.73
C ALA A 427 10.91 16.65 31.68
N THR A 428 9.89 17.49 31.60
CA THR A 428 9.74 18.69 32.45
C THR A 428 9.53 18.32 33.91
N LEU A 429 8.74 17.28 34.21
CA LEU A 429 8.53 16.80 35.56
C LEU A 429 9.84 16.34 36.21
N LEU A 430 10.69 15.60 35.49
CA LEU A 430 11.99 15.19 36.04
C LEU A 430 12.96 16.38 36.15
N ALA A 431 12.98 17.28 35.17
CA ALA A 431 13.85 18.47 35.18
C ALA A 431 13.55 19.41 36.37
N THR A 432 12.28 19.47 36.80
CA THR A 432 11.81 20.35 37.88
C THR A 432 11.70 19.66 39.24
N ALA A 433 12.03 18.36 39.31
CA ALA A 433 11.97 17.57 40.55
C ALA A 433 12.86 18.15 41.65
N PRO A 434 12.30 18.52 42.82
CA PRO A 434 13.08 18.82 44.00
C PRO A 434 13.80 17.56 44.51
N VAL A 435 15.01 17.73 45.05
CA VAL A 435 15.86 16.62 45.51
C VAL A 435 15.20 15.84 46.64
N ASP A 436 14.67 16.55 47.64
CA ASP A 436 14.04 15.96 48.83
C ASP A 436 12.60 15.47 48.59
N GLN A 437 12.10 15.58 47.35
CA GLN A 437 10.74 15.18 47.03
C GLN A 437 10.60 13.66 47.07
N THR A 438 9.47 13.17 47.60
CA THR A 438 9.15 11.74 47.56
C THR A 438 8.97 11.23 46.13
N TYR A 439 9.26 9.95 45.90
CA TYR A 439 9.12 9.33 44.57
C TYR A 439 7.69 9.48 44.00
N TRP A 440 6.67 9.35 44.86
CA TRP A 440 5.26 9.37 44.51
C TRP A 440 4.75 10.71 43.93
N ALA A 441 5.55 11.77 44.00
CA ALA A 441 5.23 13.05 43.39
C ALA A 441 5.64 13.08 41.91
N GLN A 442 6.61 13.93 41.51
CA GLN A 442 6.90 14.16 40.09
C GLN A 442 7.55 12.95 39.40
N ALA A 443 8.42 12.21 40.11
CA ALA A 443 9.13 11.06 39.53
C ALA A 443 8.16 9.92 39.13
N PHE A 444 7.22 9.56 40.01
CA PHE A 444 6.20 8.56 39.70
C PHE A 444 5.33 9.00 38.51
N VAL A 445 4.83 10.23 38.52
CA VAL A 445 3.99 10.76 37.42
C VAL A 445 4.76 10.78 36.10
N MET A 446 6.04 11.13 36.12
CA MET A 446 6.92 11.06 34.94
C MET A 446 7.02 9.64 34.38
N VAL A 447 7.20 8.63 35.24
CA VAL A 447 7.24 7.20 34.84
C VAL A 447 5.91 6.76 34.21
N LEU A 448 4.78 7.33 34.64
CA LEU A 448 3.48 7.01 34.05
C LEU A 448 3.25 7.65 32.67
N ILE A 449 3.78 8.85 32.45
CA ILE A 449 3.52 9.65 31.24
C ILE A 449 4.51 9.31 30.11
N TYR A 450 5.76 9.02 30.44
CA TYR A 450 6.80 8.73 29.43
C TYR A 450 6.40 7.68 28.38
N PRO A 451 5.77 6.55 28.78
CA PRO A 451 5.33 5.52 27.84
C PRO A 451 4.31 6.01 26.81
N PHE A 452 3.43 6.97 27.15
CA PHE A 452 2.53 7.56 26.16
C PHE A 452 3.30 8.30 25.06
N GLY A 453 4.45 8.91 25.36
CA GLY A 453 5.31 9.49 24.33
C GLY A 453 5.89 8.43 23.40
N MET A 454 6.45 7.36 23.97
CA MET A 454 7.11 6.30 23.20
C MET A 454 6.13 5.47 22.36
N ASP A 455 5.10 4.93 23.01
CA ASP A 455 4.22 3.91 22.42
C ASP A 455 3.14 4.52 21.51
N MET A 456 2.88 5.83 21.60
CA MET A 456 2.05 6.55 20.61
C MET A 456 2.88 7.01 19.40
N SER A 457 4.13 7.46 19.59
CA SER A 457 4.95 8.02 18.51
C SER A 457 5.42 6.98 17.49
N PHE A 458 5.77 5.77 17.93
CA PHE A 458 6.25 4.72 17.02
C PHE A 458 5.22 4.30 15.94
N PRO A 459 3.99 3.87 16.29
CA PRO A 459 2.98 3.50 15.29
C PRO A 459 2.49 4.71 14.49
N ALA A 460 2.30 5.88 15.11
CA ALA A 460 1.90 7.09 14.39
C ALA A 460 2.97 7.50 13.36
N GLY A 461 4.24 7.44 13.75
CA GLY A 461 5.38 7.72 12.89
C GLY A 461 5.49 6.77 11.71
N THR A 462 5.33 5.46 11.99
CA THR A 462 5.34 4.43 10.94
C THR A 462 4.21 4.66 9.92
N ILE A 463 3.00 5.00 10.36
CA ILE A 463 1.87 5.27 9.46
C ILE A 463 2.08 6.55 8.65
N LEU A 464 2.51 7.66 9.30
CA LEU A 464 2.79 8.92 8.62
C LEU A 464 3.86 8.74 7.53
N LEU A 465 4.93 8.01 7.86
CA LEU A 465 6.03 7.77 6.95
C LEU A 465 5.63 6.83 5.81
N SER A 466 4.89 5.76 6.11
CA SER A 466 4.35 4.84 5.11
C SER A 466 3.38 5.55 4.15
N ASN A 467 2.58 6.50 4.63
CA ASN A 467 1.67 7.26 3.78
C ASN A 467 2.39 8.28 2.89
N ALA A 468 3.56 8.77 3.32
CA ALA A 468 4.40 9.69 2.55
C ALA A 468 5.30 8.98 1.52
N MET A 469 5.34 7.64 1.54
CA MET A 469 6.15 6.83 0.63
C MET A 469 5.31 6.16 -0.48
N PRO A 470 5.86 5.96 -1.69
CA PRO A 470 5.29 5.08 -2.70
C PRO A 470 5.04 3.67 -2.15
N ARG A 471 3.98 2.98 -2.62
CA ARG A 471 3.56 1.66 -2.10
C ARG A 471 4.67 0.60 -2.13
N GLU A 472 5.54 0.67 -3.13
CA GLU A 472 6.72 -0.18 -3.30
C GLU A 472 7.77 -0.04 -2.19
N HIS A 473 7.80 1.10 -1.49
CA HIS A 473 8.80 1.43 -0.46
C HIS A 473 8.22 1.50 0.95
N GLN A 474 6.92 1.25 1.13
CA GLN A 474 6.27 1.30 2.46
C GLN A 474 6.88 0.33 3.48
N GLY A 475 7.47 -0.79 3.02
CA GLY A 475 8.21 -1.71 3.87
C GLY A 475 9.47 -1.11 4.51
N LEU A 476 10.05 -0.06 3.91
CA LEU A 476 11.22 0.66 4.44
C LEU A 476 10.84 1.66 5.55
N ALA A 477 9.56 2.01 5.70
CA ALA A 477 9.14 3.01 6.67
C ALA A 477 9.45 2.58 8.11
N ALA A 478 9.08 1.36 8.50
CA ALA A 478 9.29 0.87 9.86
C ALA A 478 10.78 0.75 10.24
N SER A 479 11.64 0.33 9.30
CA SER A 479 13.08 0.22 9.53
C SER A 479 13.77 1.58 9.63
N LEU A 480 13.34 2.57 8.82
CA LEU A 480 13.85 3.94 8.91
C LEU A 480 13.47 4.58 10.25
N ILE A 481 12.21 4.40 10.70
CA ILE A 481 11.74 4.85 12.00
C ILE A 481 12.55 4.21 13.14
N ALA A 482 12.73 2.89 13.13
CA ALA A 482 13.50 2.18 14.15
C ALA A 482 14.97 2.62 14.20
N THR A 483 15.55 2.90 13.03
CA THR A 483 16.91 3.45 12.91
C THR A 483 17.01 4.83 13.52
N THR A 484 16.09 5.73 13.16
CA THR A 484 16.01 7.09 13.73
C THR A 484 15.87 7.06 15.24
N ILE A 485 15.01 6.19 15.78
CA ILE A 485 14.79 6.03 17.23
C ILE A 485 16.09 5.70 17.96
N ASN A 486 16.73 4.59 17.60
CA ASN A 486 17.93 4.12 18.30
C ASN A 486 19.11 5.09 18.12
N TYR A 487 19.26 5.66 16.93
CA TYR A 487 20.33 6.62 16.65
C TYR A 487 20.16 7.90 17.47
N SER A 488 18.91 8.36 17.63
CA SER A 488 18.59 9.56 18.40
C SER A 488 18.84 9.37 19.89
N ILE A 489 18.51 8.20 20.44
CA ILE A 489 18.85 7.84 21.83
C ILE A 489 20.36 7.95 22.04
N SER A 490 21.19 7.37 21.17
CA SER A 490 22.66 7.43 21.31
C SER A 490 23.22 8.85 21.14
N LEU A 491 22.80 9.56 20.10
CA LEU A 491 23.35 10.89 19.79
C LEU A 491 22.98 11.92 20.87
N SER A 492 21.76 11.82 21.41
CA SER A 492 21.26 12.73 22.44
C SER A 492 22.05 12.67 23.75
N LEU A 493 22.59 11.50 24.12
CA LEU A 493 23.45 11.35 25.30
C LEU A 493 24.76 12.13 25.14
N GLY A 494 25.34 12.19 23.94
CA GLY A 494 26.53 13.02 23.66
C GLY A 494 26.25 14.53 23.80
N PHE A 495 25.09 14.99 23.31
CA PHE A 495 24.67 16.38 23.52
C PHE A 495 24.45 16.69 25.00
N ALA A 496 23.72 15.83 25.70
CA ALA A 496 23.40 16.01 27.11
C ALA A 496 24.65 15.95 27.99
N GLY A 497 25.55 14.99 27.74
CA GLY A 497 26.83 14.89 28.43
C GLY A 497 27.73 16.11 28.18
N THR A 498 27.70 16.71 26.98
CA THR A 498 28.42 17.96 26.72
C THR A 498 27.88 19.12 27.56
N ILE A 499 26.55 19.23 27.65
CA ILE A 499 25.88 20.27 28.43
C ILE A 499 26.15 20.09 29.92
N GLU A 500 26.10 18.86 30.41
CA GLU A 500 26.44 18.50 31.78
C GLU A 500 27.88 18.90 32.09
N THR A 501 28.87 18.44 31.32
CA THR A 501 30.28 18.70 31.63
C THR A 501 30.63 20.19 31.62
N GLN A 502 30.02 20.97 30.72
CA GLN A 502 30.25 22.42 30.63
C GLN A 502 29.57 23.22 31.76
N LEU A 503 28.44 22.75 32.29
CA LEU A 503 27.66 23.48 33.29
C LEU A 503 27.82 22.95 34.72
N ASN A 504 28.46 21.79 34.90
CA ASN A 504 28.77 21.18 36.19
C ASN A 504 29.98 21.85 36.90
N HIS A 505 30.53 22.97 36.40
CA HIS A 505 31.64 23.71 37.03
C HIS A 505 32.77 22.80 37.54
N HIS A 506 33.28 21.91 36.68
CA HIS A 506 34.32 20.92 37.03
C HIS A 506 33.96 19.95 38.18
N GLY A 507 32.67 19.61 38.33
CA GLY A 507 32.18 18.60 39.29
C GLY A 507 31.65 19.16 40.61
N SER A 508 31.54 20.49 40.75
CA SER A 508 31.09 21.14 41.99
C SER A 508 29.57 21.30 42.09
N ASP A 509 28.81 21.19 40.99
CA ASP A 509 27.35 21.37 40.98
C ASP A 509 26.66 20.36 40.04
N LEU A 510 26.71 19.08 40.46
CA LEU A 510 26.21 17.93 39.69
C LEU A 510 24.70 18.04 39.40
N LEU A 511 23.93 18.53 40.37
CA LEU A 511 22.49 18.73 40.22
C LEU A 511 22.17 19.72 39.10
N ARG A 512 22.93 20.82 39.00
CA ARG A 512 22.78 21.78 37.92
C ARG A 512 23.18 21.20 36.57
N GLY A 513 24.22 20.38 36.51
CA GLY A 513 24.60 19.62 35.31
C GLY A 513 23.45 18.74 34.81
N TYR A 514 22.92 17.87 35.69
CA TYR A 514 21.81 16.96 35.37
C TYR A 514 20.55 17.71 34.95
N ARG A 515 20.17 18.76 35.68
CA ARG A 515 19.01 19.59 35.32
C ARG A 515 19.19 20.29 33.98
N SER A 516 20.39 20.76 33.67
CA SER A 516 20.65 21.43 32.39
C SER A 516 20.52 20.47 31.20
N ALA A 517 21.02 19.24 31.34
CA ALA A 517 20.81 18.16 30.39
C ALA A 517 19.31 17.83 30.22
N LEU A 518 18.57 17.73 31.33
CA LEU A 518 17.12 17.52 31.31
C LEU A 518 16.35 18.69 30.70
N TYR A 519 16.73 19.95 30.95
CA TYR A 519 16.11 21.11 30.30
C TYR A 519 16.36 21.14 28.80
N PHE A 520 17.54 20.71 28.34
CA PHE A 520 17.80 20.56 26.91
C PHE A 520 16.83 19.57 26.24
N SER A 521 16.47 18.49 26.95
CA SER A 521 15.45 17.53 26.49
C SER A 521 14.05 18.17 26.35
N CYS A 522 13.76 19.27 27.06
CA CYS A 522 12.52 20.06 26.91
C CYS A 522 12.62 21.12 25.80
N VAL A 523 13.77 21.78 25.64
CA VAL A 523 13.97 22.89 24.67
C VAL A 523 13.91 22.42 23.22
N TYR A 524 14.26 21.15 22.95
CA TYR A 524 14.13 20.56 21.61
C TYR A 524 12.69 20.61 21.07
N LEU A 525 11.68 20.68 21.95
CA LEU A 525 10.26 20.78 21.60
C LEU A 525 9.72 22.22 21.57
N SER A 526 10.45 23.20 22.12
CA SER A 526 9.95 24.59 22.31
C SER A 526 10.40 25.60 21.24
N ARG A 527 11.29 25.25 20.30
CA ARG A 527 11.90 26.24 19.38
C ARG A 527 11.06 26.70 18.19
N ARG A 528 9.79 26.32 18.06
CA ARG A 528 8.93 26.74 16.93
C ARG A 528 7.72 27.61 17.30
N LYS A 529 7.86 28.55 18.26
CA LYS A 529 6.83 29.58 18.49
C LYS A 529 7.31 31.04 18.46
N SER A 530 8.62 31.30 18.37
CA SER A 530 9.14 32.68 18.43
C SER A 530 9.39 33.37 17.08
N ARG A 531 9.21 32.69 15.94
CA ARG A 531 9.43 33.28 14.59
C ARG A 531 8.15 33.74 13.88
N GLN A 532 6.96 33.31 14.33
CA GLN A 532 5.69 33.67 13.67
C GLN A 532 5.00 34.87 14.33
N ILE A 533 5.20 35.09 15.64
CA ILE A 533 4.63 36.23 16.37
C ILE A 533 5.36 37.55 16.05
N ARG A 534 6.59 37.49 15.50
CA ARG A 534 7.39 38.70 15.19
C ARG A 534 7.13 39.27 13.79
N SER A 535 6.47 38.52 12.88
CA SER A 535 6.10 39.03 11.55
C SER A 535 4.71 39.67 11.50
N GLU A 536 3.83 39.39 12.47
CA GLU A 536 2.48 39.97 12.53
C GLU A 536 2.40 41.27 13.36
N GLY A 537 3.46 41.63 14.10
CA GLY A 537 3.50 42.81 14.96
C GLY A 537 3.95 44.12 14.30
N ARG A 538 3.97 44.20 12.96
CA ARG A 538 4.54 45.36 12.23
C ARG A 538 3.65 45.90 11.11
N SER A 539 2.34 45.96 11.33
CA SER A 539 1.46 46.79 10.51
C SER A 539 0.13 47.07 11.23
N ALA A 540 0.06 48.19 11.94
CA ALA A 540 -1.10 49.09 12.04
C ALA A 540 -1.02 49.90 13.34
N THR A 541 -0.92 51.21 13.18
CA THR A 541 -1.04 52.25 14.21
C THR A 541 -2.45 52.34 14.81
N PRO A 542 -2.61 52.87 16.04
CA PRO A 542 -3.88 52.93 16.77
C PRO A 542 -4.61 54.27 16.55
N ASN A 543 -5.95 54.25 16.69
CA ASN A 543 -6.90 55.34 16.99
C ASN A 543 -8.31 54.79 16.67
N THR A 544 -9.44 54.98 17.36
CA THR A 544 -9.92 55.88 18.42
C THR A 544 -11.40 55.51 18.66
N LEU A 545 -11.89 55.59 19.93
CA LEU A 545 -13.29 55.83 20.36
C LEU A 545 -14.42 54.88 19.86
N SER A 546 -15.55 54.60 20.52
CA SER A 546 -16.20 54.95 21.80
C SER A 546 -17.58 54.26 21.80
N SER A 547 -18.12 53.90 22.98
CA SER A 547 -19.57 53.77 23.30
C SER A 547 -20.38 52.71 22.51
N SER A 548 -21.48 52.08 22.97
CA SER A 548 -22.43 52.30 24.05
C SER A 548 -23.25 51.01 24.25
N SER A 549 -23.84 50.87 25.45
CA SER A 549 -25.10 50.18 25.88
C SER A 549 -26.08 49.69 24.78
N ALA A 550 -27.00 48.71 24.96
CA ALA A 550 -27.83 48.32 26.11
C ALA A 550 -28.64 47.01 25.86
N ASN A 551 -29.21 46.46 26.96
CA ASN A 551 -30.45 45.63 27.09
C ASN A 551 -30.43 44.17 26.57
N VAL A 552 -30.63 43.07 27.31
CA VAL A 552 -31.41 42.70 28.53
C VAL A 552 -32.91 43.06 28.38
N SER A 553 -33.89 42.16 28.20
CA SER A 553 -34.30 41.06 29.10
C SER A 553 -35.59 40.31 28.63
N ARG A 554 -35.73 39.05 29.09
CA ARG A 554 -36.94 38.29 29.57
C ARG A 554 -38.08 37.97 28.57
N LEU A 555 -38.96 36.97 28.73
CA LEU A 555 -39.66 36.28 29.85
C LEU A 555 -40.12 34.89 29.30
N ASP A 556 -39.98 33.72 29.95
CA ASP A 556 -40.73 33.07 31.06
C ASP A 556 -41.63 31.88 30.65
N SER A 557 -41.50 30.77 31.42
CA SER A 557 -42.55 29.81 31.85
C SER A 557 -43.21 28.86 30.80
N GLN A 558 -43.70 27.63 31.05
CA GLN A 558 -43.79 26.71 32.20
C GLN A 558 -44.44 25.36 31.72
N TYR A 559 -44.18 24.25 32.45
CA TYR A 559 -45.02 23.03 32.63
C TYR A 559 -45.21 22.02 31.45
N ASP A 560 -45.32 20.69 31.59
CA ASP A 560 -45.31 19.74 32.73
C ASP A 560 -45.08 18.28 32.23
N HIS A 561 -44.82 17.38 33.19
CA HIS A 561 -44.60 15.94 33.11
C HIS A 561 -45.66 15.07 32.38
N ARG A 562 -45.21 13.94 31.80
CA ARG A 562 -45.81 12.59 31.98
C ARG A 562 -44.93 11.45 31.44
N ILE A 563 -44.52 10.57 32.34
CA ILE A 563 -43.99 9.21 32.08
C ILE A 563 -45.18 8.26 31.95
N PRO A 564 -45.16 7.29 31.02
CA PRO A 564 -45.85 6.03 31.23
C PRO A 564 -44.84 4.90 31.46
N GLN A 565 -44.90 4.31 32.66
CA GLN A 565 -44.38 2.98 32.93
C GLN A 565 -45.40 1.95 32.39
N SER A 566 -44.96 1.01 31.56
CA SER A 566 -45.62 -0.28 31.41
C SER A 566 -44.60 -1.39 31.07
N THR A 567 -44.45 -2.29 32.06
CA THR A 567 -44.18 -3.74 32.00
C THR A 567 -43.24 -4.35 30.93
N PRO A 568 -42.29 -5.21 31.33
CA PRO A 568 -41.44 -5.94 30.39
C PRO A 568 -42.27 -7.05 29.74
N ILE A 569 -42.63 -6.88 28.47
CA ILE A 569 -43.08 -7.99 27.64
C ILE A 569 -41.82 -8.76 27.26
N VAL A 570 -41.62 -9.90 27.94
CA VAL A 570 -40.77 -10.98 27.46
C VAL A 570 -41.34 -11.42 26.12
N THR A 571 -40.75 -10.95 25.02
CA THR A 571 -40.94 -11.59 23.72
C THR A 571 -40.19 -12.92 23.75
N PRO A 572 -40.82 -14.04 23.38
CA PRO A 572 -40.13 -15.31 23.33
C PRO A 572 -39.00 -15.19 22.30
N VAL A 573 -37.79 -15.50 22.75
CA VAL A 573 -36.69 -15.87 21.85
C VAL A 573 -37.23 -16.99 20.98
N THR A 574 -37.58 -16.66 19.74
CA THR A 574 -37.74 -17.70 18.73
C THR A 574 -36.37 -18.36 18.60
N PRO A 575 -36.28 -19.69 18.73
CA PRO A 575 -35.02 -20.37 18.48
C PRO A 575 -34.67 -20.11 17.02
N VAL A 576 -33.68 -19.25 16.78
CA VAL A 576 -33.00 -19.25 15.50
C VAL A 576 -32.33 -20.62 15.43
N THR A 577 -32.94 -21.54 14.71
CA THR A 577 -32.31 -22.75 14.21
C THR A 577 -30.97 -22.36 13.59
N PRO A 578 -29.82 -22.68 14.21
CA PRO A 578 -28.53 -22.33 13.68
C PRO A 578 -28.02 -23.52 12.87
N THR A 579 -28.50 -23.71 11.64
CA THR A 579 -28.02 -24.84 10.84
C THR A 579 -27.77 -24.58 9.35
N THR A 580 -28.16 -23.44 8.77
CA THR A 580 -27.97 -23.22 7.30
C THR A 580 -26.89 -22.22 6.90
N SER A 581 -26.42 -21.32 7.77
CA SER A 581 -25.39 -20.31 7.41
C SER A 581 -23.96 -20.86 7.38
N ASN A 582 -23.63 -21.82 8.26
CA ASN A 582 -22.28 -22.37 8.33
C ASN A 582 -21.99 -23.35 7.17
N GLU A 583 -22.95 -24.20 6.79
CA GLU A 583 -22.79 -25.15 5.68
C GLU A 583 -22.63 -24.43 4.34
N THR A 584 -23.38 -23.35 4.11
CA THR A 584 -23.31 -22.55 2.89
C THR A 584 -22.01 -21.74 2.79
N ALA A 585 -21.57 -21.10 3.88
CA ALA A 585 -20.25 -20.47 3.94
C ALA A 585 -19.11 -21.48 3.71
N THR A 586 -19.25 -22.69 4.23
CA THR A 586 -18.30 -23.80 4.03
C THR A 586 -18.29 -24.24 2.56
N ALA A 587 -19.45 -24.38 1.92
CA ALA A 587 -19.54 -24.72 0.49
C ALA A 587 -18.88 -23.66 -0.41
N THR A 588 -19.12 -22.38 -0.14
CA THR A 588 -18.46 -21.27 -0.86
C THR A 588 -16.94 -21.28 -0.63
N ALA A 589 -16.49 -21.56 0.59
CA ALA A 589 -15.07 -21.70 0.89
C ALA A 589 -14.42 -22.91 0.19
N ILE A 590 -15.10 -24.07 0.15
CA ILE A 590 -14.62 -25.26 -0.56
C ILE A 590 -14.58 -25.00 -2.07
N TYR A 591 -15.60 -24.36 -2.63
CA TYR A 591 -15.60 -23.96 -4.05
C TYR A 591 -14.38 -23.07 -4.38
N PHE A 592 -14.03 -22.14 -3.49
CA PHE A 592 -12.89 -21.25 -3.69
C PHE A 592 -11.53 -21.95 -3.50
N ILE A 593 -11.40 -22.84 -2.50
CA ILE A 593 -10.15 -23.53 -2.16
C ILE A 593 -9.88 -24.70 -3.12
N ALA A 594 -10.93 -25.42 -3.52
CA ALA A 594 -10.85 -26.64 -4.31
C ALA A 594 -11.93 -26.67 -5.42
N PRO A 595 -11.89 -25.74 -6.39
CA PRO A 595 -12.90 -25.65 -7.45
C PRO A 595 -13.01 -26.93 -8.30
N GLN A 596 -11.93 -27.71 -8.39
CA GLN A 596 -11.91 -28.99 -9.10
C GLN A 596 -12.82 -30.05 -8.45
N ILE A 597 -12.99 -30.03 -7.12
CA ILE A 597 -13.86 -30.98 -6.40
C ILE A 597 -15.33 -30.70 -6.74
N PHE A 598 -15.72 -29.43 -6.76
CA PHE A 598 -17.06 -29.02 -7.20
C PHE A 598 -17.31 -29.44 -8.64
N ARG A 599 -16.35 -29.18 -9.54
CA ARG A 599 -16.44 -29.56 -10.97
C ARG A 599 -16.54 -31.08 -11.18
N GLN A 600 -15.74 -31.87 -10.46
CA GLN A 600 -15.77 -33.34 -10.55
C GLN A 600 -17.06 -33.94 -9.96
N ALA A 601 -17.60 -33.33 -8.89
CA ALA A 601 -18.79 -33.80 -8.20
C ALA A 601 -20.10 -33.24 -8.78
N GLN A 602 -20.03 -32.38 -9.81
CA GLN A 602 -21.19 -31.69 -10.40
C GLN A 602 -22.08 -30.96 -9.37
N LEU A 603 -21.48 -30.36 -8.34
CA LEU A 603 -22.20 -29.65 -7.27
C LEU A 603 -22.48 -28.19 -7.62
N GLU A 604 -23.73 -27.73 -7.42
CA GLU A 604 -24.05 -26.30 -7.48
C GLU A 604 -23.74 -25.60 -6.16
N LEU A 605 -23.27 -24.34 -6.24
CA LEU A 605 -23.14 -23.48 -5.06
C LEU A 605 -24.51 -23.25 -4.41
N PRO A 606 -24.64 -23.42 -3.09
CA PRO A 606 -25.88 -23.12 -2.38
C PRO A 606 -26.28 -21.66 -2.58
N ARG A 607 -27.54 -21.40 -2.93
CA ARG A 607 -28.05 -20.04 -3.12
C ARG A 607 -28.37 -19.41 -1.77
N ILE A 608 -27.60 -18.38 -1.41
CA ILE A 608 -27.76 -17.63 -0.17
C ILE A 608 -28.71 -16.45 -0.43
N HIS A 609 -29.75 -16.32 0.38
CA HIS A 609 -30.73 -15.23 0.29
C HIS A 609 -30.68 -14.39 1.56
N PRO A 610 -29.70 -13.48 1.69
CA PRO A 610 -29.63 -12.60 2.84
C PRO A 610 -30.86 -11.68 2.91
N SER A 611 -31.34 -11.41 4.12
CA SER A 611 -32.48 -10.53 4.36
C SER A 611 -32.12 -9.08 3.99
N ILE A 612 -32.99 -8.42 3.22
CA ILE A 612 -32.83 -7.02 2.86
C ILE A 612 -33.06 -6.15 4.11
N PRO A 613 -32.14 -5.22 4.46
CA PRO A 613 -32.31 -4.31 5.58
C PRO A 613 -33.64 -3.54 5.53
N ALA A 614 -34.29 -3.37 6.69
CA ALA A 614 -35.61 -2.73 6.80
C ALA A 614 -35.63 -1.28 6.25
N ASP A 615 -34.49 -0.59 6.31
CA ASP A 615 -34.31 0.78 5.80
C ASP A 615 -34.26 0.86 4.26
N ILE A 616 -33.99 -0.26 3.59
CA ILE A 616 -33.89 -0.39 2.13
C ILE A 616 -35.21 -0.93 1.53
N SER A 617 -35.98 -1.68 2.34
CA SER A 617 -37.31 -2.19 2.00
C SER A 617 -38.32 -1.17 1.42
N PRO A 618 -38.33 0.13 1.80
CA PRO A 618 -39.28 1.10 1.24
C PRO A 618 -39.11 1.35 -0.26
N PHE A 619 -37.91 1.17 -0.81
CA PHE A 619 -37.61 1.42 -2.23
C PHE A 619 -38.14 0.32 -3.17
N GLU A 620 -38.52 -0.84 -2.64
CA GLU A 620 -38.88 -2.05 -3.40
C GLU A 620 -40.39 -2.33 -3.44
N LYS A 621 -41.19 -1.66 -2.61
CA LYS A 621 -42.61 -2.00 -2.40
C LYS A 621 -43.55 -1.60 -3.54
N ASP A 622 -43.11 -0.79 -4.50
CA ASP A 622 -43.94 -0.31 -5.61
C ASP A 622 -43.51 -0.92 -6.97
N PRO A 623 -44.24 -1.91 -7.49
CA PRO A 623 -43.95 -2.54 -8.78
C PRO A 623 -44.00 -1.59 -9.98
N SER A 624 -44.82 -0.53 -9.91
CA SER A 624 -44.95 0.45 -11.00
C SER A 624 -43.70 1.31 -11.10
N ARG A 625 -43.15 1.71 -9.96
CA ARG A 625 -41.89 2.45 -9.86
C ARG A 625 -40.69 1.63 -10.35
N ILE A 626 -40.61 0.34 -9.99
CA ILE A 626 -39.54 -0.55 -10.46
C ILE A 626 -39.59 -0.67 -11.99
N ARG A 627 -40.79 -0.81 -12.56
CA ARG A 627 -40.97 -0.88 -14.01
C ARG A 627 -40.52 0.41 -14.71
N ASN A 628 -40.85 1.58 -14.17
CA ASN A 628 -40.39 2.86 -14.71
C ASN A 628 -38.87 3.01 -14.65
N ILE A 629 -38.24 2.66 -13.51
CA ILE A 629 -36.78 2.64 -13.37
C ILE A 629 -36.15 1.74 -14.44
N ALA A 630 -36.69 0.54 -14.63
CA ALA A 630 -36.19 -0.40 -15.63
C ALA A 630 -36.30 0.16 -17.05
N TYR A 631 -37.45 0.72 -17.45
CA TYR A 631 -37.60 1.34 -18.78
C TYR A 631 -36.61 2.49 -18.99
N THR A 632 -36.52 3.41 -18.03
CA THR A 632 -35.56 4.54 -18.12
C THR A 632 -34.11 4.04 -18.18
N PHE A 633 -33.74 3.00 -17.44
CA PHE A 633 -32.40 2.42 -17.50
C PHE A 633 -32.11 1.79 -18.87
N PHE A 634 -33.04 1.00 -19.40
CA PHE A 634 -32.88 0.35 -20.71
C PHE A 634 -32.87 1.34 -21.88
N ASP A 635 -33.50 2.52 -21.73
CA ASP A 635 -33.49 3.56 -22.76
C ASP A 635 -32.31 4.55 -22.60
N SER A 636 -31.60 4.55 -21.47
CA SER A 636 -30.52 5.52 -21.19
C SER A 636 -29.11 4.93 -21.08
N ILE A 637 -28.90 3.84 -20.34
CA ILE A 637 -27.56 3.26 -20.10
C ILE A 637 -27.32 2.04 -20.95
N HIS A 638 -28.33 1.17 -21.07
CA HIS A 638 -28.20 -0.09 -21.77
C HIS A 638 -27.78 0.06 -23.23
N TRP A 639 -28.14 1.16 -23.90
CA TRP A 639 -27.79 1.35 -25.31
C TRP A 639 -26.27 1.46 -25.55
N TRP A 640 -25.51 2.04 -24.61
CA TRP A 640 -24.04 2.20 -24.72
C TRP A 640 -23.26 1.28 -23.78
N MET A 641 -23.94 0.73 -22.77
CA MET A 641 -23.38 -0.23 -21.83
C MET A 641 -24.37 -1.38 -21.58
N PRO A 642 -24.64 -2.21 -22.60
CA PRO A 642 -25.55 -3.36 -22.52
C PRO A 642 -24.96 -4.48 -21.66
N LEU A 643 -25.15 -4.41 -20.34
CA LEU A 643 -24.69 -5.43 -19.38
C LEU A 643 -25.74 -6.46 -19.00
N ILE A 644 -27.02 -6.11 -19.10
CA ILE A 644 -28.12 -6.85 -18.47
C ILE A 644 -29.10 -7.25 -19.56
N SER A 645 -29.44 -8.54 -19.67
CA SER A 645 -30.38 -9.00 -20.69
C SER A 645 -31.75 -8.36 -20.49
N LYS A 646 -32.22 -7.52 -21.42
CA LYS A 646 -33.52 -6.83 -21.32
C LYS A 646 -34.66 -7.83 -21.19
N LYS A 647 -34.71 -8.81 -22.08
CA LYS A 647 -35.69 -9.91 -22.09
C LYS A 647 -35.58 -10.76 -20.82
N GLY A 648 -34.35 -11.10 -20.41
CA GLY A 648 -34.10 -11.87 -19.18
C GLY A 648 -34.55 -11.13 -17.93
N PHE A 649 -34.25 -9.83 -17.81
CA PHE A 649 -34.61 -9.00 -16.67
C PHE A 649 -36.13 -8.86 -16.52
N PHE A 650 -36.85 -8.50 -17.59
CA PHE A 650 -38.31 -8.37 -17.53
C PHE A 650 -39.01 -9.71 -17.28
N ALA A 651 -38.50 -10.83 -17.81
CA ALA A 651 -39.03 -12.16 -17.51
C ALA A 651 -38.91 -12.50 -16.01
N HIS A 652 -37.82 -12.08 -15.36
CA HIS A 652 -37.65 -12.23 -13.91
C HIS A 652 -38.51 -11.23 -13.12
N LEU A 653 -38.60 -9.97 -13.55
CA LEU A 653 -39.38 -8.94 -12.88
C LEU A 653 -40.89 -9.25 -12.86
N LEU A 654 -41.41 -9.88 -13.92
CA LEU A 654 -42.80 -10.31 -14.03
C LEU A 654 -43.14 -11.55 -13.19
N ASN A 655 -42.13 -12.22 -12.62
CA ASN A 655 -42.32 -13.39 -11.76
C ASN A 655 -42.47 -12.96 -10.28
N PRO A 656 -43.65 -13.12 -9.65
CA PRO A 656 -43.89 -12.70 -8.27
C PRO A 656 -42.96 -13.36 -7.23
N LEU A 657 -42.44 -14.55 -7.55
CA LEU A 657 -41.49 -15.28 -6.70
C LEU A 657 -40.06 -14.73 -6.81
N ALA A 658 -39.73 -14.04 -7.90
CA ALA A 658 -38.40 -13.44 -8.10
C ALA A 658 -38.24 -12.08 -7.41
N GLN A 659 -39.36 -11.39 -7.11
CA GLN A 659 -39.40 -10.08 -6.45
C GLN A 659 -38.90 -10.09 -4.98
N ARG A 660 -38.59 -11.26 -4.41
CA ARG A 660 -38.04 -11.42 -3.05
C ARG A 660 -36.54 -11.72 -3.02
N ARG A 661 -35.82 -11.63 -4.14
CA ARG A 661 -34.39 -11.95 -4.22
C ARG A 661 -33.54 -10.70 -4.00
N SER A 662 -32.74 -10.70 -2.94
CA SER A 662 -31.83 -9.61 -2.56
C SER A 662 -30.88 -9.14 -3.67
N GLU A 663 -30.46 -10.05 -4.56
CA GLU A 663 -29.63 -9.74 -5.73
C GLU A 663 -30.35 -8.85 -6.76
N LEU A 664 -31.65 -9.08 -6.98
CA LEU A 664 -32.47 -8.29 -7.90
C LEU A 664 -32.73 -6.90 -7.31
N SER A 665 -32.97 -6.83 -6.00
CA SER A 665 -33.14 -5.57 -5.26
C SER A 665 -31.89 -4.70 -5.34
N LEU A 666 -30.70 -5.29 -5.16
CA LEU A 666 -29.42 -4.61 -5.34
C LEU A 666 -29.27 -4.05 -6.77
N LEU A 667 -29.62 -4.84 -7.78
CA LEU A 667 -29.55 -4.42 -9.17
C LEU A 667 -30.51 -3.27 -9.48
N ILE A 668 -31.75 -3.32 -8.96
CA ILE A 668 -32.75 -2.26 -9.10
C ILE A 668 -32.29 -0.96 -8.43
N ILE A 669 -31.70 -1.04 -7.23
CA ILE A 669 -31.13 0.13 -6.53
C ILE A 669 -30.00 0.75 -7.37
N CYS A 670 -29.14 -0.08 -7.96
CA CYS A 670 -28.08 0.40 -8.85
C CYS A 670 -28.63 1.05 -10.13
N MET A 671 -29.69 0.48 -10.74
CA MET A 671 -30.39 1.14 -11.86
C MET A 671 -30.99 2.48 -11.42
N GLN A 672 -31.57 2.53 -10.22
CA GLN A 672 -32.16 3.75 -9.68
C GLN A 672 -31.12 4.86 -9.45
N LEU A 673 -29.85 4.55 -9.14
CA LEU A 673 -28.78 5.56 -9.03
C LEU A 673 -28.68 6.46 -10.26
N TYR A 674 -28.97 5.90 -11.44
CA TYR A 674 -28.88 6.60 -12.70
C TYR A 674 -30.19 7.27 -13.12
N CYS A 675 -31.33 6.76 -12.67
CA CYS A 675 -32.65 7.31 -12.97
C CYS A 675 -33.18 8.29 -11.90
N ALA A 676 -32.49 8.43 -10.76
CA ALA A 676 -32.99 9.13 -9.57
C ALA A 676 -33.31 10.61 -9.78
N ARG A 677 -32.67 11.28 -10.75
CA ARG A 677 -32.91 12.70 -11.04
C ARG A 677 -34.16 12.96 -11.88
N ASP A 678 -34.57 11.98 -12.70
CA ASP A 678 -35.68 12.14 -13.66
C ASP A 678 -37.03 11.69 -13.06
N LEU A 679 -37.00 10.91 -11.98
CA LEU A 679 -38.19 10.35 -11.35
C LEU A 679 -38.88 11.28 -10.34
N ASN A 680 -38.33 12.47 -10.01
CA ASN A 680 -38.94 13.41 -9.06
C ASN A 680 -38.50 14.89 -9.29
N PRO A 681 -39.17 15.65 -10.16
CA PRO A 681 -38.91 17.09 -10.33
C PRO A 681 -39.54 17.98 -9.23
N GLY A 682 -40.24 17.43 -8.21
CA GLY A 682 -40.99 18.28 -7.27
C GLY A 682 -41.39 17.71 -5.90
N THR A 683 -40.98 16.50 -5.49
CA THR A 683 -41.23 16.00 -4.13
C THR A 683 -39.94 15.44 -3.52
N GLY A 684 -39.64 15.88 -2.30
CA GLY A 684 -38.47 15.53 -1.46
C GLY A 684 -37.37 14.76 -2.18
N ALA A 685 -36.35 15.49 -2.66
CA ALA A 685 -35.20 14.92 -3.36
C ALA A 685 -34.68 13.69 -2.61
N LEU A 686 -34.84 12.52 -3.23
CA LEU A 686 -34.17 11.32 -2.76
C LEU A 686 -32.68 11.64 -2.80
N ASP A 687 -32.03 11.69 -1.64
CA ASP A 687 -30.61 12.02 -1.60
C ASP A 687 -29.84 10.92 -2.33
N VAL A 688 -29.39 11.21 -3.55
CA VAL A 688 -28.67 10.27 -4.42
C VAL A 688 -27.40 9.77 -3.71
N THR A 689 -26.84 10.59 -2.79
CA THR A 689 -25.74 10.22 -1.92
C THR A 689 -26.12 9.08 -0.98
N VAL A 690 -27.30 9.16 -0.35
CA VAL A 690 -27.85 8.10 0.50
C VAL A 690 -28.12 6.84 -0.31
N LEU A 691 -28.67 6.98 -1.53
CA LEU A 691 -28.91 5.85 -2.42
C LEU A 691 -27.60 5.13 -2.80
N TYR A 692 -26.54 5.89 -3.10
CA TYR A 692 -25.21 5.34 -3.39
C TYR A 692 -24.62 4.60 -2.19
N HIS A 693 -24.70 5.18 -0.99
CA HIS A 693 -24.24 4.51 0.23
C HIS A 693 -25.04 3.25 0.53
N ASN A 694 -26.35 3.24 0.28
CA ASN A 694 -27.19 2.05 0.41
C ASN A 694 -26.80 0.97 -0.62
N ALA A 695 -26.51 1.35 -1.87
CA ALA A 695 -26.03 0.43 -2.89
C ALA A 695 -24.69 -0.20 -2.49
N LYS A 696 -23.71 0.60 -2.03
CA LYS A 696 -22.41 0.12 -1.54
C LYS A 696 -22.55 -0.80 -0.33
N ARG A 697 -23.38 -0.42 0.64
CA ARG A 697 -23.64 -1.22 1.84
C ARG A 697 -24.26 -2.57 1.47
N LEU A 698 -25.31 -2.57 0.65
CA LEU A 698 -25.98 -3.80 0.25
C LEU A 698 -25.05 -4.70 -0.60
N HIS A 699 -24.25 -4.12 -1.49
CA HIS A 699 -23.22 -4.86 -2.24
C HIS A 699 -22.23 -5.53 -1.30
N PHE A 700 -21.70 -4.80 -0.31
CA PHE A 700 -20.79 -5.34 0.69
C PHE A 700 -21.44 -6.44 1.54
N GLU A 701 -22.71 -6.28 1.94
CA GLU A 701 -23.45 -7.29 2.68
C GLU A 701 -23.64 -8.59 1.86
N MET A 702 -23.87 -8.48 0.54
CA MET A 702 -23.91 -9.65 -0.36
C MET A 702 -22.54 -10.35 -0.46
N GLU A 703 -21.45 -9.58 -0.59
CA GLU A 703 -20.09 -10.10 -0.63
C GLU A 703 -19.72 -10.80 0.70
N ALA A 704 -20.03 -10.16 1.82
CA ALA A 704 -19.79 -10.70 3.16
C ALA A 704 -20.63 -11.96 3.45
N ALA A 705 -21.83 -12.04 2.88
CA ALA A 705 -22.67 -13.25 2.94
C ALA A 705 -22.17 -14.37 2.01
N GLY A 706 -21.15 -14.14 1.17
CA GLY A 706 -20.62 -15.15 0.25
C GLY A 706 -21.54 -15.43 -0.94
N VAL A 707 -22.44 -14.51 -1.29
CA VAL A 707 -23.29 -14.61 -2.49
C VAL A 707 -22.40 -14.43 -3.71
N LEU A 708 -22.28 -15.47 -4.54
CA LEU A 708 -21.50 -15.49 -5.79
C LEU A 708 -22.44 -15.57 -6.99
N SER A 709 -22.89 -14.43 -7.53
CA SER A 709 -23.84 -14.36 -8.63
C SER A 709 -23.50 -13.30 -9.68
N LEU A 710 -23.92 -13.53 -10.93
CA LEU A 710 -23.70 -12.57 -12.03
C LEU A 710 -24.38 -11.22 -11.74
N ARG A 711 -25.52 -11.20 -11.05
CA ARG A 711 -26.27 -9.97 -10.76
C ARG A 711 -25.56 -9.08 -9.75
N VAL A 712 -24.95 -9.67 -8.73
CA VAL A 712 -24.11 -8.93 -7.78
C VAL A 712 -22.91 -8.34 -8.50
N LEU A 713 -22.26 -9.10 -9.40
CA LEU A 713 -21.18 -8.58 -10.24
C LEU A 713 -21.65 -7.41 -11.13
N GLN A 714 -22.79 -7.56 -11.83
CA GLN A 714 -23.38 -6.50 -12.66
C GLN A 714 -23.67 -5.24 -11.84
N ALA A 715 -24.18 -5.39 -10.61
CA ALA A 715 -24.39 -4.28 -9.69
C ALA A 715 -23.06 -3.61 -9.29
N GLY A 716 -22.02 -4.39 -8.99
CA GLY A 716 -20.67 -3.87 -8.72
C GLY A 716 -20.08 -3.08 -9.90
N ILE A 717 -20.29 -3.55 -11.13
CA ILE A 717 -19.87 -2.85 -12.35
C ILE A 717 -20.62 -1.51 -12.52
N LEU A 718 -21.94 -1.51 -12.28
CA LEU A 718 -22.74 -0.28 -12.28
C LEU A 718 -22.28 0.69 -11.19
N ILE A 719 -21.97 0.21 -9.99
CA ILE A 719 -21.40 1.06 -8.93
C ILE A 719 -20.06 1.68 -9.38
N ALA A 720 -19.15 0.89 -9.96
CA ALA A 720 -17.87 1.39 -10.44
C ALA A 720 -18.02 2.46 -11.55
N LEU A 721 -18.94 2.24 -12.48
CA LEU A 721 -19.26 3.18 -13.55
C LEU A 721 -19.87 4.48 -13.00
N TYR A 722 -20.71 4.38 -11.98
CA TYR A 722 -21.26 5.55 -11.28
C TYR A 722 -20.18 6.32 -10.52
N GLU A 723 -19.31 5.62 -9.78
CA GLU A 723 -18.17 6.21 -9.06
C GLU A 723 -17.23 6.96 -10.03
N PHE A 724 -16.93 6.37 -11.19
CA PHE A 724 -16.21 7.04 -12.27
C PHE A 724 -16.98 8.30 -12.73
N GLY A 725 -18.25 8.12 -13.08
CA GLY A 725 -19.26 9.14 -13.41
C GLY A 725 -19.22 10.40 -12.53
N GLN A 726 -19.15 10.18 -11.22
CA GLN A 726 -19.29 11.20 -10.19
C GLN A 726 -17.94 11.70 -9.64
N ALA A 727 -16.82 11.39 -10.31
CA ALA A 727 -15.46 11.76 -9.91
C ALA A 727 -14.96 11.14 -8.59
N ILE A 728 -15.48 9.97 -8.20
CA ILE A 728 -15.04 9.21 -7.02
C ILE A 728 -13.93 8.21 -7.43
N TYR A 729 -12.87 8.69 -8.09
CA TYR A 729 -11.84 7.86 -8.73
C TYR A 729 -11.17 6.80 -7.86
N PRO A 730 -10.79 7.09 -6.59
CA PRO A 730 -10.18 6.07 -5.74
C PRO A 730 -11.15 4.91 -5.46
N ALA A 731 -12.44 5.21 -5.26
CA ALA A 731 -13.46 4.18 -5.09
C ALA A 731 -13.66 3.41 -6.39
N ALA A 732 -13.80 4.10 -7.53
CA ALA A 732 -13.97 3.47 -8.84
C ALA A 732 -12.84 2.46 -9.14
N TYR A 733 -11.58 2.86 -8.92
CA TYR A 733 -10.42 1.99 -9.11
C TYR A 733 -10.47 0.73 -8.22
N LEU A 734 -10.82 0.89 -6.94
CA LEU A 734 -10.95 -0.24 -6.01
C LEU A 734 -12.14 -1.15 -6.35
N THR A 735 -13.28 -0.57 -6.73
CA THR A 735 -14.49 -1.31 -7.10
C THR A 735 -14.26 -2.13 -8.38
N VAL A 736 -13.60 -1.57 -9.40
CA VAL A 736 -13.21 -2.33 -10.61
C VAL A 736 -12.29 -3.50 -10.26
N GLY A 737 -11.29 -3.29 -9.39
CA GLY A 737 -10.42 -4.36 -8.90
C GLY A 737 -11.18 -5.45 -8.13
N ALA A 738 -12.19 -5.08 -7.34
CA ALA A 738 -13.07 -6.02 -6.66
C ALA A 738 -13.91 -6.82 -7.67
N CYS A 739 -14.53 -6.14 -8.66
CA CYS A 739 -15.27 -6.78 -9.74
C CYS A 739 -14.42 -7.75 -10.55
N ALA A 740 -13.15 -7.44 -10.83
CA ALA A 740 -12.24 -8.35 -11.52
C ALA A 740 -12.00 -9.66 -10.75
N ARG A 741 -11.79 -9.56 -9.44
CA ARG A 741 -11.62 -10.73 -8.56
C ARG A 741 -12.92 -11.51 -8.41
N TYR A 742 -14.03 -10.81 -8.22
CA TYR A 742 -15.36 -11.40 -8.12
C TYR A 742 -15.73 -12.14 -9.42
N GLY A 743 -15.49 -11.51 -10.58
CA GLY A 743 -15.71 -12.10 -11.90
C GLY A 743 -14.88 -13.36 -12.13
N THR A 744 -13.63 -13.35 -11.67
CA THR A 744 -12.75 -14.54 -11.71
C THR A 744 -13.29 -15.65 -10.79
N ALA A 745 -13.80 -15.31 -9.60
CA ALA A 745 -14.37 -16.28 -8.68
C ALA A 745 -15.62 -16.98 -9.23
N ILE A 746 -16.48 -16.26 -9.96
CA ILE A 746 -17.67 -16.85 -10.61
C ILE A 746 -17.40 -17.43 -12.01
N GLY A 747 -16.14 -17.40 -12.46
CA GLY A 747 -15.68 -17.97 -13.72
C GLY A 747 -16.14 -17.24 -14.99
N VAL A 748 -16.42 -15.93 -14.93
CA VAL A 748 -16.78 -15.16 -16.15
C VAL A 748 -15.57 -14.69 -16.97
N ASN A 749 -14.35 -14.92 -16.46
CA ASN A 749 -13.11 -14.52 -17.09
C ASN A 749 -12.68 -15.40 -18.28
N ASN A 750 -13.37 -16.52 -18.53
CA ASN A 750 -13.08 -17.41 -19.65
C ASN A 750 -13.86 -16.98 -20.90
N LEU A 751 -13.24 -16.16 -21.74
CA LEU A 751 -13.87 -15.61 -22.95
C LEU A 751 -14.12 -16.64 -24.06
N ARG A 752 -13.43 -17.78 -24.02
CA ARG A 752 -13.43 -18.79 -25.09
C ARG A 752 -14.45 -19.91 -24.90
N GLU A 753 -15.09 -20.00 -23.73
CA GLU A 753 -15.94 -21.13 -23.38
C GLU A 753 -17.32 -21.03 -24.05
N GLU A 754 -17.55 -21.90 -25.03
CA GLU A 754 -18.84 -22.05 -25.69
C GLU A 754 -19.72 -23.03 -24.91
N SER A 755 -20.75 -22.51 -24.24
CA SER A 755 -22.00 -23.23 -23.92
C SER A 755 -21.96 -24.47 -23.00
N GLN A 756 -20.79 -24.96 -22.56
CA GLN A 756 -20.73 -26.01 -21.54
C GLN A 756 -20.81 -25.41 -20.14
N SER A 757 -21.94 -25.65 -19.46
CA SER A 757 -21.94 -25.55 -18.01
C SER A 757 -21.00 -26.63 -17.45
N ASP A 758 -20.16 -26.29 -16.49
CA ASP A 758 -19.48 -27.28 -15.62
C ASP A 758 -20.50 -28.22 -14.91
N TYR A 759 -21.82 -27.95 -15.03
CA TYR A 759 -22.93 -28.57 -14.30
C TYR A 759 -24.17 -28.82 -15.21
N GLY A 760 -24.11 -29.83 -16.08
CA GLY A 760 -25.26 -30.62 -16.54
C GLY A 760 -26.37 -30.00 -17.42
N SER A 761 -26.55 -28.68 -17.53
CA SER A 761 -27.54 -28.07 -18.42
C SER A 761 -26.91 -27.00 -19.33
N PRO A 762 -27.02 -27.10 -20.67
CA PRO A 762 -26.45 -26.10 -21.56
C PRO A 762 -27.01 -24.73 -21.23
N ARG A 763 -26.11 -23.77 -20.95
CA ARG A 763 -26.51 -22.39 -20.66
C ARG A 763 -27.19 -21.79 -21.89
N SER A 764 -28.20 -20.95 -21.67
CA SER A 764 -28.81 -20.22 -22.77
C SER A 764 -27.78 -19.28 -23.42
N MET A 765 -27.86 -19.09 -24.73
CA MET A 765 -26.93 -18.20 -25.44
C MET A 765 -26.97 -16.77 -24.87
N SER A 766 -28.15 -16.29 -24.49
CA SER A 766 -28.31 -14.96 -23.88
C SER A 766 -27.52 -14.84 -22.56
N GLU A 767 -27.48 -15.90 -21.74
CA GLU A 767 -26.73 -15.92 -20.47
C GLU A 767 -25.21 -15.98 -20.68
N VAL A 768 -24.74 -16.76 -21.65
CA VAL A 768 -23.31 -16.83 -21.99
C VAL A 768 -22.82 -15.47 -22.47
N ASP A 769 -23.58 -14.82 -23.34
CA ASP A 769 -23.23 -13.50 -23.84
C ASP A 769 -23.35 -12.41 -22.76
N GLU A 770 -24.32 -12.49 -21.85
CA GLU A 770 -24.44 -11.59 -20.69
C GLU A 770 -23.22 -11.66 -19.76
N ARG A 771 -22.71 -12.87 -19.50
CA ARG A 771 -21.45 -13.10 -18.76
C ARG A 771 -20.24 -12.52 -19.49
N ARG A 772 -20.18 -12.74 -20.81
CA ARG A 772 -19.10 -12.24 -21.68
C ARG A 772 -19.07 -10.71 -21.68
N ARG A 773 -20.24 -10.07 -21.79
CA ARG A 773 -20.41 -8.60 -21.71
C ARG A 773 -19.94 -8.06 -20.37
N ALA A 774 -20.32 -8.69 -19.26
CA ALA A 774 -19.86 -8.28 -17.93
C ALA A 774 -18.32 -8.31 -17.80
N TRP A 775 -17.66 -9.37 -18.30
CA TRP A 775 -16.20 -9.45 -18.27
C TRP A 775 -15.52 -8.41 -19.18
N TRP A 776 -16.03 -8.23 -20.39
CA TRP A 776 -15.54 -7.18 -21.30
C TRP A 776 -15.71 -5.77 -20.72
N THR A 777 -16.78 -5.49 -19.98
CA THR A 777 -16.91 -4.21 -19.27
C THR A 777 -15.86 -4.04 -18.18
N ILE A 778 -15.55 -5.10 -17.42
CA ILE A 778 -14.49 -5.03 -16.39
C ILE A 778 -13.14 -4.75 -17.05
N LEU A 779 -12.81 -5.47 -18.13
CA LEU A 779 -11.60 -5.21 -18.92
C LEU A 779 -11.55 -3.75 -19.38
N PHE A 780 -12.63 -3.27 -19.98
CA PHE A 780 -12.76 -1.90 -20.45
C PHE A 780 -12.54 -0.88 -19.33
N LEU A 781 -13.24 -0.98 -18.19
CA LEU A 781 -13.12 -0.04 -17.09
C LEU A 781 -11.73 -0.08 -16.44
N ASP A 782 -11.13 -1.26 -16.30
CA ASP A 782 -9.78 -1.45 -15.76
C ASP A 782 -8.73 -0.77 -16.65
N ARG A 783 -8.85 -0.87 -17.98
CA ARG A 783 -7.96 -0.12 -18.89
C ARG A 783 -8.26 1.38 -18.88
N PHE A 784 -9.53 1.76 -18.97
CA PHE A 784 -9.93 3.16 -19.17
C PHE A 784 -9.61 4.06 -17.96
N ILE A 785 -9.83 3.58 -16.73
CA ILE A 785 -9.50 4.34 -15.51
C ILE A 785 -7.98 4.58 -15.37
N ASN A 786 -7.15 3.70 -15.93
CA ASN A 786 -5.70 3.78 -15.84
C ASN A 786 -5.06 4.61 -16.97
N ILE A 787 -5.82 5.14 -17.93
CA ILE A 787 -5.28 6.00 -19.02
C ILE A 787 -4.51 7.20 -18.46
N SER A 788 -5.02 7.86 -17.43
CA SER A 788 -4.36 9.04 -16.83
C SER A 788 -3.10 8.72 -16.04
N ASN A 789 -2.87 7.45 -15.67
CA ASN A 789 -1.66 7.00 -15.00
C ASN A 789 -1.32 5.56 -15.45
N PRO A 790 -0.66 5.41 -16.60
CA PRO A 790 -0.32 4.10 -17.18
C PRO A 790 0.59 3.23 -16.30
N ASN A 791 1.24 3.80 -15.28
CA ASN A 791 2.14 3.07 -14.38
C ASN A 791 1.38 2.23 -13.34
N ARG A 792 0.06 2.37 -13.26
CA ARG A 792 -0.75 1.59 -12.32
C ARG A 792 -0.93 0.17 -12.84
N PRO A 793 -0.73 -0.87 -12.00
CA PRO A 793 -0.97 -2.24 -12.43
C PRO A 793 -2.46 -2.47 -12.70
N LEU A 794 -2.72 -3.19 -13.78
CA LEU A 794 -4.06 -3.59 -14.22
C LEU A 794 -4.55 -4.77 -13.37
N ALA A 795 -5.84 -4.77 -13.01
CA ALA A 795 -6.44 -5.83 -12.20
C ALA A 795 -6.71 -7.13 -12.98
N THR A 796 -6.78 -7.04 -14.30
CA THR A 796 -7.12 -8.12 -15.23
C THR A 796 -6.00 -8.40 -16.24
N LYS A 797 -5.87 -9.66 -16.68
CA LYS A 797 -4.92 -10.04 -17.74
C LYS A 797 -5.32 -9.44 -19.08
N ASN A 798 -4.34 -9.19 -19.95
CA ASN A 798 -4.61 -8.72 -21.31
C ASN A 798 -5.34 -9.81 -22.12
N PRO A 799 -6.36 -9.43 -22.92
CA PRO A 799 -7.03 -10.35 -23.82
C PRO A 799 -6.06 -10.82 -24.92
N THR A 800 -6.37 -11.96 -25.52
CA THR A 800 -5.60 -12.61 -26.58
C THR A 800 -6.37 -12.62 -27.89
N PHE A 801 -5.66 -12.74 -29.02
CA PHE A 801 -6.25 -12.64 -30.37
C PHE A 801 -7.43 -13.61 -30.64
N ASP A 802 -7.49 -14.76 -29.97
CA ASP A 802 -8.56 -15.75 -30.15
C ASP A 802 -9.72 -15.61 -29.15
N ASP A 803 -9.68 -14.61 -28.25
CA ASP A 803 -10.77 -14.40 -27.31
C ASP A 803 -12.03 -13.92 -28.05
N LEU A 804 -13.18 -14.43 -27.64
CA LEU A 804 -14.44 -14.15 -28.30
C LEU A 804 -15.03 -12.82 -27.82
N LEU A 805 -15.54 -12.06 -28.78
CA LEU A 805 -16.31 -10.85 -28.60
C LEU A 805 -17.79 -11.19 -28.35
N PRO A 806 -18.55 -10.29 -27.71
CA PRO A 806 -19.99 -10.41 -27.61
C PRO A 806 -20.67 -10.38 -28.98
N VAL A 807 -21.85 -11.00 -29.09
CA VAL A 807 -22.68 -10.97 -30.31
C VAL A 807 -23.26 -9.58 -30.56
N ASP A 808 -23.80 -9.34 -31.76
CA ASP A 808 -24.46 -8.06 -32.08
C ASP A 808 -25.58 -7.74 -31.07
N ASP A 809 -25.60 -6.50 -30.61
CA ASP A 809 -26.45 -6.02 -29.51
C ASP A 809 -27.93 -6.24 -29.79
N LYS A 810 -28.36 -6.06 -31.06
CA LYS A 810 -29.75 -6.23 -31.46
C LYS A 810 -30.15 -7.71 -31.44
N LEU A 811 -29.30 -8.59 -31.97
CA LEU A 811 -29.54 -10.04 -31.95
C LEU A 811 -29.65 -10.59 -30.52
N TRP A 812 -28.85 -10.04 -29.61
CA TRP A 812 -28.88 -10.41 -28.19
C TRP A 812 -30.13 -9.89 -27.48
N ASP A 813 -30.51 -8.61 -27.69
CA ASP A 813 -31.71 -8.01 -27.09
C ASP A 813 -33.01 -8.70 -27.56
N ASP A 814 -33.10 -9.08 -28.84
CA ASP A 814 -34.22 -9.84 -29.40
C ASP A 814 -34.24 -11.31 -28.89
N GLY A 815 -33.10 -11.78 -28.38
CA GLY A 815 -32.90 -13.13 -27.88
C GLY A 815 -32.87 -14.19 -28.98
N ILE A 816 -32.35 -13.83 -30.16
CA ILE A 816 -32.24 -14.70 -31.35
C ILE A 816 -30.79 -15.04 -31.70
N ALA A 817 -29.82 -14.52 -30.94
CA ALA A 817 -28.40 -14.77 -31.15
C ALA A 817 -28.01 -16.25 -31.09
N LYS A 818 -27.11 -16.66 -31.99
CA LYS A 818 -26.55 -18.01 -32.06
C LYS A 818 -25.06 -18.02 -31.70
N PRO A 819 -24.49 -19.16 -31.27
CA PRO A 819 -23.06 -19.27 -31.00
C PRO A 819 -22.18 -18.86 -32.20
N SER A 820 -22.60 -19.23 -33.42
CA SER A 820 -21.91 -18.90 -34.68
C SER A 820 -21.86 -17.41 -35.01
N ASP A 821 -22.63 -16.58 -34.30
CA ASP A 821 -22.70 -15.14 -34.55
C ASP A 821 -21.61 -14.38 -33.75
N ALA A 822 -20.88 -15.06 -32.86
CA ALA A 822 -19.79 -14.47 -32.10
C ALA A 822 -18.51 -14.35 -32.94
N PHE A 823 -17.85 -13.21 -32.83
CA PHE A 823 -16.61 -12.90 -33.55
C PHE A 823 -15.39 -13.08 -32.63
N SER A 824 -14.23 -13.42 -33.18
CA SER A 824 -12.96 -13.31 -32.45
C SER A 824 -12.35 -11.91 -32.58
N ILE A 825 -11.42 -11.56 -31.69
CA ILE A 825 -10.66 -10.29 -31.80
C ILE A 825 -9.86 -10.22 -33.12
N SER A 826 -9.38 -11.36 -33.62
CA SER A 826 -8.61 -11.47 -34.87
C SER A 826 -9.38 -11.12 -36.14
N GLU A 827 -10.72 -11.08 -36.08
CA GLU A 827 -11.51 -10.70 -37.26
C GLU A 827 -11.41 -9.21 -37.59
N GLY A 828 -11.30 -8.91 -38.89
CA GLY A 828 -11.20 -7.54 -39.38
C GLY A 828 -12.44 -6.71 -39.04
N PHE A 829 -12.26 -5.39 -38.95
CA PHE A 829 -13.34 -4.46 -38.64
C PHE A 829 -14.49 -4.58 -39.66
N SER A 830 -15.68 -4.91 -39.16
CA SER A 830 -16.84 -5.19 -39.99
C SER A 830 -18.07 -4.47 -39.45
N LEU A 831 -18.89 -3.90 -40.33
CA LEU A 831 -20.19 -3.31 -39.98
C LEU A 831 -21.21 -4.36 -39.48
N LYS A 832 -20.92 -5.65 -39.70
CA LYS A 832 -21.71 -6.78 -39.16
C LYS A 832 -21.54 -6.98 -37.65
N MET A 833 -20.42 -6.53 -37.08
CA MET A 833 -20.18 -6.60 -35.63
C MET A 833 -21.07 -5.58 -34.90
N GLY A 834 -21.44 -5.88 -33.66
CA GLY A 834 -22.16 -4.96 -32.78
C GLY A 834 -21.28 -3.84 -32.23
N MET A 835 -21.89 -2.80 -31.67
CA MET A 835 -21.15 -1.67 -31.08
C MET A 835 -20.32 -2.14 -29.88
N PHE A 836 -20.91 -3.01 -29.04
CA PHE A 836 -20.20 -3.55 -27.89
C PHE A 836 -19.06 -4.51 -28.27
N SER A 837 -19.19 -5.28 -29.36
CA SER A 837 -18.10 -6.11 -29.90
C SER A 837 -16.91 -5.25 -30.34
N ARG A 838 -17.18 -4.13 -31.04
CA ARG A 838 -16.14 -3.15 -31.41
C ARG A 838 -15.53 -2.45 -30.20
N LEU A 839 -16.31 -2.18 -29.15
CA LEU A 839 -15.77 -1.69 -27.88
C LEU A 839 -14.78 -2.70 -27.27
N GLY A 840 -15.04 -4.00 -27.40
CA GLY A 840 -14.08 -5.06 -27.04
C GLY A 840 -12.78 -4.98 -27.84
N GLN A 841 -12.87 -4.80 -29.17
CA GLN A 841 -11.68 -4.58 -30.01
C GLN A 841 -10.91 -3.32 -29.64
N ALA A 842 -11.61 -2.19 -29.40
CA ALA A 842 -11.00 -0.95 -28.95
C ALA A 842 -10.32 -1.11 -27.58
N THR A 843 -10.91 -1.89 -26.67
CA THR A 843 -10.34 -2.20 -25.35
C THR A 843 -9.07 -3.05 -25.45
N TYR A 844 -9.04 -3.99 -26.38
CA TYR A 844 -7.83 -4.77 -26.68
C TYR A 844 -6.70 -3.87 -27.20
N MET A 845 -6.99 -2.95 -28.12
CA MET A 845 -6.02 -1.97 -28.62
C MET A 845 -5.52 -1.02 -27.53
N LEU A 846 -6.41 -0.58 -26.63
CA LEU A 846 -6.02 0.22 -25.48
C LEU A 846 -5.10 -0.57 -24.53
N SER A 847 -5.31 -1.88 -24.39
CA SER A 847 -4.41 -2.75 -23.60
C SER A 847 -3.00 -2.76 -24.19
N GLN A 848 -2.88 -2.90 -25.51
CA GLN A 848 -1.58 -2.83 -26.19
C GLN A 848 -0.93 -1.45 -26.03
N ALA A 849 -1.71 -0.37 -26.13
CA ALA A 849 -1.19 0.98 -25.95
C ALA A 849 -0.65 1.22 -24.53
N LEU A 850 -1.35 0.71 -23.51
CA LEU A 850 -0.88 0.81 -22.12
C LEU A 850 0.42 0.01 -21.91
N ASP A 851 0.55 -1.19 -22.49
CA ASP A 851 1.78 -1.98 -22.42
C ASP A 851 2.96 -1.28 -23.14
N LEU A 852 2.71 -0.61 -24.27
CA LEU A 852 3.73 0.14 -25.02
C LEU A 852 4.20 1.40 -24.31
N VAL A 853 3.30 2.09 -23.58
CA VAL A 853 3.58 3.33 -22.86
C VAL A 853 4.13 3.08 -21.46
N CYS A 854 4.02 1.85 -20.95
CA CYS A 854 4.51 1.46 -19.62
C CYS A 854 6.04 1.65 -19.50
N PRO A 855 6.55 2.32 -18.45
CA PRO A 855 8.00 2.53 -18.25
C PRO A 855 8.80 1.23 -18.13
N ASP A 856 8.19 0.17 -17.61
CA ASP A 856 8.82 -1.13 -17.40
C ASP A 856 8.89 -1.98 -18.69
N ASN A 857 8.40 -1.46 -19.82
CA ASN A 857 8.59 -2.11 -21.11
C ASN A 857 10.07 -1.99 -21.52
N HIS A 858 10.75 -3.11 -21.72
CA HIS A 858 12.18 -3.20 -22.07
C HIS A 858 12.45 -3.44 -23.56
N GLN A 859 11.43 -3.34 -24.43
CA GLN A 859 11.61 -3.45 -25.89
C GLN A 859 12.52 -2.33 -26.44
N ASP A 860 13.21 -2.60 -27.56
CA ASP A 860 14.02 -1.60 -28.27
C ASP A 860 13.16 -0.36 -28.61
N PRO A 861 13.62 0.87 -28.29
CA PRO A 861 12.91 2.11 -28.65
C PRO A 861 12.47 2.19 -30.12
N ILE A 862 13.26 1.69 -31.07
CA ILE A 862 12.93 1.74 -32.50
C ILE A 862 11.77 0.80 -32.82
N GLU A 863 11.83 -0.43 -32.31
CA GLU A 863 10.77 -1.43 -32.49
C GLU A 863 9.46 -0.95 -31.85
N ARG A 864 9.55 -0.33 -30.67
CA ARG A 864 8.42 0.25 -29.95
C ARG A 864 7.77 1.37 -30.75
N ASP A 865 8.56 2.29 -31.32
CA ASP A 865 8.02 3.38 -32.15
C ASP A 865 7.32 2.85 -33.42
N GLN A 866 7.83 1.78 -34.03
CA GLN A 866 7.16 1.10 -35.14
C GLN A 866 5.83 0.47 -34.71
N GLN A 867 5.79 -0.22 -33.57
CA GLN A 867 4.57 -0.80 -33.00
C GLN A 867 3.53 0.29 -32.65
N ILE A 868 3.97 1.42 -32.10
CA ILE A 868 3.10 2.58 -31.82
C ILE A 868 2.50 3.14 -33.11
N ALA A 869 3.31 3.31 -34.17
CA ALA A 869 2.83 3.81 -35.46
C ALA A 869 1.84 2.84 -36.11
N GLN A 870 2.11 1.52 -36.04
CA GLN A 870 1.20 0.50 -36.54
C GLN A 870 -0.13 0.51 -35.77
N LEU A 871 -0.06 0.46 -34.43
CA LEU A 871 -1.24 0.47 -33.57
C LEU A 871 -2.09 1.73 -33.80
N ARG A 872 -1.47 2.90 -33.95
CA ARG A 872 -2.17 4.16 -34.25
C ARG A 872 -2.98 4.09 -35.54
N ARG A 873 -2.39 3.58 -36.63
CA ARG A 873 -3.09 3.40 -37.91
C ARG A 873 -4.26 2.42 -37.77
N THR A 874 -4.07 1.32 -37.04
CA THR A 874 -5.14 0.34 -36.80
C THR A 874 -6.29 0.95 -35.99
N VAL A 875 -5.98 1.72 -34.93
CA VAL A 875 -6.99 2.43 -34.11
C VAL A 875 -7.74 3.47 -34.95
N HIS A 876 -7.04 4.23 -35.79
CA HIS A 876 -7.66 5.23 -36.68
C HIS A 876 -8.57 4.59 -37.74
N ALA A 877 -8.20 3.41 -38.26
CA ALA A 877 -9.09 2.63 -39.13
C ALA A 877 -10.39 2.23 -38.41
N LEU A 878 -10.33 1.85 -37.13
CA LEU A 878 -11.53 1.54 -36.33
C LEU A 878 -12.40 2.78 -36.08
N ILE A 879 -11.82 3.97 -35.90
CA ILE A 879 -12.56 5.25 -35.83
C ILE A 879 -13.34 5.48 -37.12
N THR A 880 -12.68 5.30 -38.27
CA THR A 880 -13.31 5.48 -39.59
C THR A 880 -14.50 4.54 -39.78
N VAL A 881 -14.35 3.27 -39.41
CA VAL A 881 -15.45 2.28 -39.48
C VAL A 881 -16.58 2.63 -38.51
N SER A 882 -16.26 3.08 -37.30
CA SER A 882 -17.27 3.49 -36.30
C SER A 882 -18.09 4.68 -36.79
N ASN A 883 -17.49 5.60 -37.54
CA ASN A 883 -18.18 6.75 -38.12
C ASN A 883 -19.10 6.36 -39.27
N ALA A 884 -18.64 5.48 -40.15
CA ALA A 884 -19.48 4.94 -41.22
C ALA A 884 -20.71 4.24 -40.63
N GLU A 885 -20.54 3.46 -39.56
CA GLU A 885 -21.65 2.83 -38.86
C GLU A 885 -22.65 3.84 -38.27
N ALA A 886 -22.16 4.88 -37.60
CA ALA A 886 -23.03 5.90 -37.01
C ALA A 886 -23.99 6.52 -38.04
N SER A 887 -23.52 6.68 -39.28
CA SER A 887 -24.34 7.14 -40.40
C SER A 887 -25.34 6.07 -40.91
N VAL A 888 -24.92 4.80 -40.98
CA VAL A 888 -25.73 3.69 -41.51
C VAL A 888 -26.82 3.23 -40.54
N ARG A 889 -26.53 3.19 -39.24
CA ARG A 889 -27.48 2.74 -38.21
C ARG A 889 -28.40 3.85 -37.71
N GLU A 890 -28.34 5.03 -38.34
CA GLU A 890 -29.11 6.22 -37.95
C GLU A 890 -29.08 6.47 -36.44
N LEU A 891 -27.89 6.43 -35.84
CA LEU A 891 -27.67 6.69 -34.39
C LEU A 891 -27.82 8.20 -34.10
N ARG A 892 -28.98 8.75 -34.48
CA ARG A 892 -29.35 10.17 -34.45
C ARG A 892 -29.50 10.72 -33.03
N THR A 893 -29.64 9.86 -32.01
CA THR A 893 -29.87 10.25 -30.62
C THR A 893 -28.61 10.68 -29.86
N CYS A 894 -27.41 10.49 -30.44
CA CYS A 894 -26.13 10.83 -29.79
C CYS A 894 -25.15 11.55 -30.72
N ALA A 895 -25.63 12.12 -31.83
CA ALA A 895 -24.79 12.65 -32.90
C ALA A 895 -23.65 11.70 -33.36
N GLY A 896 -23.88 10.39 -33.31
CA GLY A 896 -22.87 9.38 -33.65
C GLY A 896 -21.82 9.09 -32.57
N PHE A 897 -21.91 9.69 -31.39
CA PHE A 897 -20.95 9.45 -30.32
C PHE A 897 -21.18 8.11 -29.60
N CYS A 898 -20.15 7.27 -29.55
CA CYS A 898 -20.21 5.93 -28.95
C CYS A 898 -19.00 5.68 -28.02
N PRO A 899 -19.09 4.83 -26.99
CA PRO A 899 -17.97 4.54 -26.09
C PRO A 899 -16.72 4.01 -26.80
N GLN A 900 -16.87 3.23 -27.88
CA GLN A 900 -15.71 2.76 -28.65
C GLN A 900 -14.92 3.93 -29.27
N LEU A 901 -15.60 5.00 -29.69
CA LEU A 901 -14.95 6.21 -30.22
C LEU A 901 -14.14 6.89 -29.11
N SER A 902 -14.70 7.03 -27.90
CA SER A 902 -13.94 7.54 -26.74
C SER A 902 -12.66 6.75 -26.49
N VAL A 903 -12.73 5.42 -26.51
CA VAL A 903 -11.57 4.54 -26.27
C VAL A 903 -10.52 4.72 -27.36
N CYS A 904 -10.92 4.69 -28.63
CA CYS A 904 -10.00 4.86 -29.76
C CYS A 904 -9.31 6.23 -29.73
N CYS A 905 -10.07 7.31 -29.54
CA CYS A 905 -9.51 8.66 -29.42
C CYS A 905 -8.56 8.78 -28.22
N SER A 906 -8.95 8.25 -27.06
CA SER A 906 -8.11 8.27 -25.85
C SER A 906 -6.82 7.47 -26.05
N THR A 907 -6.88 6.37 -26.80
CA THR A 907 -5.72 5.55 -27.19
C THR A 907 -4.75 6.34 -28.07
N ILE A 908 -5.28 7.06 -29.09
CA ILE A 908 -4.44 7.91 -29.96
C ILE A 908 -3.78 9.03 -29.16
N PHE A 909 -4.52 9.72 -28.28
CA PHE A 909 -3.96 10.77 -27.43
C PHE A 909 -2.90 10.23 -26.45
N LEU A 910 -3.12 9.06 -25.86
CA LEU A 910 -2.15 8.40 -24.98
C LEU A 910 -0.83 8.10 -25.71
N LEU A 911 -0.92 7.52 -26.91
CA LEU A 911 0.26 7.21 -27.73
C LEU A 911 0.99 8.48 -28.19
N GLN A 912 0.26 9.54 -28.54
CA GLN A 912 0.84 10.82 -28.92
C GLN A 912 1.55 11.50 -27.74
N GLU A 913 0.94 11.46 -26.55
CA GLU A 913 1.53 12.03 -25.34
C GLU A 913 2.84 11.34 -24.96
N TYR A 914 2.90 10.00 -25.09
CA TYR A 914 4.13 9.25 -24.91
C TYR A 914 5.23 9.71 -25.88
N GLN A 915 4.92 9.83 -27.18
CA GLN A 915 5.91 10.25 -28.19
C GLN A 915 6.44 11.66 -27.93
N TRP A 916 5.59 12.59 -27.50
CA TRP A 916 6.05 13.93 -27.09
C TRP A 916 7.01 13.86 -25.90
N ARG A 917 6.71 13.04 -24.87
CA ARG A 917 7.60 12.86 -23.71
C ARG A 917 8.93 12.19 -24.10
N ALA A 918 8.89 11.15 -24.93
CA ALA A 918 10.08 10.43 -25.38
C ALA A 918 11.03 11.35 -26.18
N LYS A 919 10.49 12.18 -27.09
CA LYS A 919 11.28 13.17 -27.83
C LYS A 919 11.86 14.25 -26.92
N SER A 920 11.09 14.73 -25.94
CA SER A 920 11.55 15.75 -24.97
C SER A 920 12.73 15.29 -24.11
N ASN A 921 12.85 13.99 -23.82
CA ASN A 921 13.96 13.45 -23.03
C ASN A 921 15.26 13.26 -23.83
N ASN A 922 15.20 13.26 -25.18
CA ASN A 922 16.36 13.03 -26.04
C ASN A 922 17.04 14.32 -26.55
N MET A 923 16.46 15.50 -26.32
CA MET A 923 17.04 16.79 -26.73
C MET A 923 17.61 17.56 -25.53
N ASP A 924 18.94 17.59 -25.41
CA ASP A 924 19.69 18.40 -24.42
C ASP A 924 19.64 19.93 -24.67
N LEU A 925 18.87 20.41 -25.65
CA LEU A 925 18.70 21.84 -25.90
C LEU A 925 17.21 22.20 -26.11
N ILE A 926 16.70 23.02 -25.18
CA ILE A 926 15.44 23.80 -25.21
C ILE A 926 14.16 22.95 -24.97
N PRO A 927 13.53 23.04 -23.78
CA PRO A 927 12.31 22.28 -23.45
C PRO A 927 11.01 22.68 -24.17
N ASN A 928 11.01 23.59 -25.15
CA ASN A 928 9.83 24.41 -25.42
C ASN A 928 9.49 24.66 -26.90
N TYR A 929 9.59 23.64 -27.77
CA TYR A 929 8.94 23.74 -29.09
C TYR A 929 8.31 22.41 -29.51
N ILE A 930 7.14 22.09 -28.94
CA ILE A 930 6.26 21.07 -29.52
C ILE A 930 5.57 21.74 -30.71
N SER A 931 6.04 21.51 -31.93
CA SER A 931 5.40 22.03 -33.13
C SER A 931 4.26 21.11 -33.57
N ALA A 932 3.23 21.66 -34.22
CA ALA A 932 2.25 20.88 -34.98
C ALA A 932 2.91 19.89 -35.95
N ARG A 933 4.14 20.17 -36.42
CA ARG A 933 4.95 19.26 -37.26
C ARG A 933 5.35 17.94 -36.59
N ASP A 934 5.36 17.88 -35.26
CA ASP A 934 5.70 16.67 -34.49
C ASP A 934 4.48 15.83 -34.09
N THR A 935 3.29 16.25 -34.50
CA THR A 935 2.02 15.55 -34.28
C THR A 935 1.70 14.69 -35.49
N SER A 936 1.28 13.43 -35.29
CA SER A 936 0.91 12.59 -36.43
C SER A 936 -0.41 13.02 -37.07
N ASP A 937 -0.53 12.85 -38.38
CA ASP A 937 -1.73 13.16 -39.16
C ASP A 937 -2.97 12.45 -38.63
N GLU A 938 -2.84 11.21 -38.15
CA GLU A 938 -3.94 10.46 -37.54
C GLU A 938 -4.48 11.14 -36.27
N THR A 939 -3.61 11.80 -35.49
CA THR A 939 -4.00 12.52 -34.27
C THR A 939 -4.75 13.79 -34.60
N LEU A 940 -4.27 14.56 -35.59
CA LEU A 940 -4.95 15.77 -36.07
C LEU A 940 -6.30 15.44 -36.69
N SER A 941 -6.37 14.40 -37.54
CA SER A 941 -7.61 13.88 -38.10
C SER A 941 -8.59 13.42 -37.02
N THR A 942 -8.11 12.76 -35.96
CA THR A 942 -8.93 12.34 -34.82
C THR A 942 -9.51 13.54 -34.06
N LEU A 943 -8.70 14.59 -33.88
CA LEU A 943 -9.13 15.83 -33.23
C LEU A 943 -10.18 16.57 -34.06
N ASP A 944 -10.00 16.67 -35.37
CA ASP A 944 -10.97 17.24 -36.32
C ASP A 944 -12.31 16.50 -36.26
N HIS A 945 -12.21 15.17 -36.30
CA HIS A 945 -13.36 14.30 -36.21
C HIS A 945 -14.10 14.50 -34.87
N LEU A 946 -13.38 14.49 -33.75
CA LEU A 946 -13.96 14.68 -32.43
C LEU A 946 -14.61 16.06 -32.26
N ALA A 947 -14.02 17.12 -32.82
CA ALA A 947 -14.62 18.46 -32.81
C ALA A 947 -15.93 18.50 -33.61
N THR A 948 -15.96 17.86 -34.77
CA THR A 948 -17.17 17.77 -35.62
C THR A 948 -18.29 17.02 -34.90
N THR A 949 -17.95 15.89 -34.27
CA THR A 949 -18.89 15.07 -33.49
C THR A 949 -19.36 15.80 -32.22
N ALA A 950 -18.46 16.51 -31.53
CA ALA A 950 -18.81 17.33 -30.36
C ALA A 950 -19.79 18.46 -30.72
N GLN A 951 -19.57 19.15 -31.84
CA GLN A 951 -20.50 20.18 -32.33
C GLN A 951 -21.87 19.57 -32.64
N GLY A 952 -21.90 18.46 -33.39
CA GLY A 952 -23.15 17.76 -33.70
C GLY A 952 -23.90 17.29 -32.45
N PHE A 953 -23.19 16.86 -31.41
CA PHE A 953 -23.79 16.47 -30.14
C PHE A 953 -24.46 17.66 -29.44
N ARG A 954 -23.78 18.83 -29.40
CA ARG A 954 -24.31 20.04 -28.80
C ARG A 954 -25.51 20.60 -29.57
N ASP A 955 -25.48 20.55 -30.89
CA ASP A 955 -26.61 20.99 -31.73
C ASP A 955 -27.89 20.16 -31.46
N GLN A 956 -27.75 18.90 -31.03
CA GLN A 956 -28.85 18.00 -30.66
C GLN A 956 -29.24 18.08 -29.17
N MET A 957 -28.47 18.79 -28.34
CA MET A 957 -28.63 18.83 -26.88
C MET A 957 -29.67 19.86 -26.40
N VAL A 958 -30.40 20.51 -27.33
CA VAL A 958 -31.41 21.54 -27.04
C VAL A 958 -32.63 20.99 -26.28
N ASP A 959 -32.89 19.67 -26.35
CA ASP A 959 -33.94 18.99 -25.58
C ASP A 959 -33.38 18.34 -24.30
N THR A 960 -34.10 18.47 -23.17
CA THR A 960 -33.68 17.96 -21.84
C THR A 960 -33.44 16.45 -21.81
N THR A 961 -34.09 15.70 -22.70
CA THR A 961 -33.96 14.25 -22.87
C THR A 961 -32.58 13.83 -23.41
N SER A 962 -31.88 14.71 -24.13
CA SER A 962 -30.58 14.42 -24.76
C SER A 962 -29.43 14.29 -23.75
N VAL A 963 -29.53 14.95 -22.59
CA VAL A 963 -28.52 14.85 -21.52
C VAL A 963 -28.47 13.44 -20.91
N LEU A 964 -29.61 12.74 -20.87
CA LEU A 964 -29.72 11.34 -20.40
C LEU A 964 -29.00 10.33 -21.30
N VAL A 965 -28.45 10.78 -22.41
CA VAL A 965 -27.72 9.96 -23.37
C VAL A 965 -26.21 10.25 -23.32
N ALA A 966 -25.79 11.37 -22.73
CA ALA A 966 -24.38 11.73 -22.57
C ALA A 966 -23.58 10.70 -21.74
N THR A 967 -22.55 10.09 -22.33
CA THR A 967 -21.71 9.10 -21.64
C THR A 967 -20.63 9.77 -20.77
N PRO A 968 -20.19 9.14 -19.68
CA PRO A 968 -19.06 9.65 -18.90
C PRO A 968 -17.74 9.63 -19.71
N PHE A 969 -17.63 8.75 -20.70
CA PHE A 969 -16.46 8.61 -21.57
C PHE A 969 -16.35 9.74 -22.60
N LEU A 970 -17.49 10.33 -23.01
CA LEU A 970 -17.53 11.57 -23.80
C LEU A 970 -16.84 12.71 -23.05
N ALA A 971 -17.16 12.88 -21.77
CA ALA A 971 -16.53 13.90 -20.94
C ALA A 971 -15.01 13.68 -20.84
N HIS A 972 -14.56 12.43 -20.66
CA HIS A 972 -13.12 12.13 -20.57
C HIS A 972 -12.38 12.47 -21.87
N VAL A 973 -12.90 12.08 -23.03
CA VAL A 973 -12.22 12.36 -24.30
C VAL A 973 -12.26 13.84 -24.67
N ALA A 974 -13.34 14.56 -24.35
CA ALA A 974 -13.41 16.02 -24.53
C ALA A 974 -12.38 16.74 -23.65
N TYR A 975 -12.21 16.28 -22.41
CA TYR A 975 -11.15 16.74 -21.52
C TYR A 975 -9.75 16.50 -22.11
N GLN A 976 -9.47 15.27 -22.58
CA GLN A 976 -8.17 14.96 -23.19
C GLN A 976 -7.90 15.79 -24.45
N ALA A 977 -8.92 16.02 -25.29
CA ALA A 977 -8.79 16.85 -26.49
C ALA A 977 -8.54 18.33 -26.15
N ALA A 978 -9.25 18.88 -25.17
CA ALA A 978 -8.99 20.24 -24.69
C ALA A 978 -7.59 20.37 -24.10
N LEU A 979 -7.15 19.40 -23.28
CA LEU A 979 -5.80 19.37 -22.72
C LEU A 979 -4.73 19.26 -23.82
N PHE A 980 -5.01 18.46 -24.85
CA PHE A 980 -4.15 18.33 -26.02
C PHE A 980 -4.00 19.65 -26.78
N LEU A 981 -5.11 20.36 -27.01
CA LEU A 981 -5.11 21.69 -27.65
C LEU A 981 -4.35 22.73 -26.83
N ILE A 982 -4.52 22.78 -25.51
CA ILE A 982 -3.77 23.69 -24.62
C ILE A 982 -2.26 23.45 -24.71
N ARG A 983 -1.83 22.19 -24.85
CA ARG A 983 -0.41 21.85 -25.00
C ARG A 983 0.12 22.17 -26.39
N LEU A 984 -0.69 21.96 -27.43
CA LEU A 984 -0.38 22.34 -28.80
C LEU A 984 -0.27 23.87 -28.96
N SER A 985 -1.06 24.62 -28.18
CA SER A 985 -1.12 26.09 -28.23
C SER A 985 -0.07 26.81 -27.36
N ARG A 986 1.04 26.15 -26.97
CA ARG A 986 2.19 26.82 -26.30
C ARG A 986 2.91 27.74 -27.30
N GLY A 987 2.28 28.89 -27.62
CA GLY A 987 2.62 29.91 -28.64
C GLY A 987 1.46 30.91 -28.83
N GLU A 988 1.43 31.72 -29.90
CA GLU A 988 0.20 32.43 -30.30
C GLU A 988 -0.82 31.42 -30.84
N PRO A 989 -1.99 31.23 -30.19
CA PRO A 989 -2.96 30.24 -30.63
C PRO A 989 -3.63 30.70 -31.94
N ASP A 990 -3.66 29.81 -32.94
CA ASP A 990 -4.48 30.02 -34.14
C ASP A 990 -5.97 30.05 -33.78
N ASP A 991 -6.78 30.83 -34.51
CA ASP A 991 -8.20 31.06 -34.23
C ASP A 991 -8.99 29.74 -34.19
N ILE A 992 -8.61 28.79 -35.04
CA ILE A 992 -9.20 27.45 -35.12
C ILE A 992 -8.97 26.66 -33.82
N THR A 993 -7.77 26.74 -33.24
CA THR A 993 -7.40 26.02 -32.02
C THR A 993 -8.19 26.55 -30.82
N THR A 994 -8.30 27.87 -30.71
CA THR A 994 -9.07 28.55 -29.66
C THR A 994 -10.56 28.17 -29.75
N ARG A 995 -11.14 28.19 -30.95
CA ARG A 995 -12.54 27.81 -31.17
C ARG A 995 -12.83 26.35 -30.82
N ARG A 996 -11.91 25.43 -31.12
CA ARG A 996 -12.06 24.01 -30.75
C ARG A 996 -11.92 23.78 -29.25
N MET A 997 -11.03 24.51 -28.61
CA MET A 997 -10.84 24.45 -27.16
C MET A 997 -12.10 24.94 -26.43
N SER A 998 -12.68 26.06 -26.87
CA SER A 998 -13.94 26.56 -26.31
C SER A 998 -15.08 25.58 -26.52
N LEU A 999 -15.19 24.97 -27.70
CA LEU A 999 -16.18 23.94 -28.00
C LEU A 999 -16.12 22.76 -27.01
N PHE A 1000 -14.94 22.22 -26.72
CA PHE A 1000 -14.81 21.12 -25.77
C PHE A 1000 -15.11 21.52 -24.32
N LYS A 1001 -14.73 22.73 -23.90
CA LYS A 1001 -15.09 23.26 -22.57
C LYS A 1001 -16.59 23.45 -22.44
N GLU A 1002 -17.24 24.01 -23.45
CA GLU A 1002 -18.69 24.18 -23.47
C GLU A 1002 -19.41 22.83 -23.45
N LEU A 1003 -18.93 21.84 -24.22
CA LEU A 1003 -19.44 20.47 -24.15
C LEU A 1003 -19.32 19.87 -22.74
N LEU A 1004 -18.18 20.05 -22.07
CA LEU A 1004 -18.01 19.59 -20.68
C LEU A 1004 -19.02 20.28 -19.75
N GLN A 1005 -19.23 21.58 -19.92
CA GLN A 1005 -20.20 22.36 -19.14
C GLN A 1005 -21.62 21.81 -19.32
N ASP A 1006 -22.00 21.45 -20.55
CA ASP A 1006 -23.30 20.87 -20.86
C ASP A 1006 -23.49 19.46 -20.23
N ILE A 1007 -22.39 18.75 -19.96
CA ILE A 1007 -22.40 17.41 -19.34
C ILE A 1007 -22.43 17.45 -17.79
N VAL A 1008 -21.98 18.55 -17.17
CA VAL A 1008 -21.93 18.73 -15.70
C VAL A 1008 -23.22 18.35 -14.98
N PRO A 1009 -24.43 18.69 -15.47
CA PRO A 1009 -25.67 18.33 -14.80
C PRO A 1009 -25.82 16.83 -14.56
N ARG A 1010 -25.24 15.98 -15.41
CA ARG A 1010 -25.28 14.51 -15.27
C ARG A 1010 -24.05 13.94 -14.56
N TRP A 1011 -22.85 14.35 -14.99
CA TRP A 1011 -21.59 13.76 -14.53
C TRP A 1011 -20.72 14.81 -13.85
N LYS A 1012 -20.54 14.69 -12.52
CA LYS A 1012 -19.68 15.60 -11.74
C LYS A 1012 -18.21 15.59 -12.21
N MET A 1013 -17.75 14.51 -12.85
CA MET A 1013 -16.38 14.48 -13.40
C MET A 1013 -16.11 15.60 -14.40
N ALA A 1014 -17.12 16.03 -15.17
CA ALA A 1014 -16.94 17.07 -16.18
C ALA A 1014 -16.56 18.40 -15.52
N ARG A 1015 -17.10 18.67 -14.32
CA ARG A 1015 -16.71 19.84 -13.52
C ARG A 1015 -15.26 19.77 -13.07
N VAL A 1016 -14.84 18.61 -12.55
CA VAL A 1016 -13.44 18.40 -12.14
C VAL A 1016 -12.49 18.55 -13.33
N TYR A 1017 -12.87 18.06 -14.51
CA TYR A 1017 -12.08 18.26 -15.73
C TYR A 1017 -11.98 19.73 -16.13
N LEU A 1018 -13.06 20.50 -16.07
CA LEU A 1018 -13.02 21.95 -16.32
C LEU A 1018 -12.07 22.66 -15.36
N ASP A 1019 -12.16 22.35 -14.06
CA ASP A 1019 -11.28 22.96 -13.05
C ASP A 1019 -9.79 22.63 -13.33
N ILE A 1020 -9.48 21.42 -13.83
CA ILE A 1020 -8.13 21.03 -14.24
C ILE A 1020 -7.68 21.79 -15.50
N LEU A 1021 -8.56 21.94 -16.50
CA LEU A 1021 -8.24 22.67 -17.74
C LEU A 1021 -7.96 24.15 -17.44
N ASP A 1022 -8.76 24.78 -16.58
CA ASP A 1022 -8.56 26.17 -16.17
C ASP A 1022 -7.23 26.36 -15.43
N ALA A 1023 -6.86 25.43 -14.54
CA ALA A 1023 -5.57 25.45 -13.86
C ALA A 1023 -4.38 25.27 -14.84
N GLN A 1024 -4.54 24.44 -15.87
CA GLN A 1024 -3.51 24.23 -16.88
C GLN A 1024 -3.31 25.46 -17.77
N GLU A 1025 -4.39 26.13 -18.18
CA GLU A 1025 -4.31 27.38 -18.97
C GLU A 1025 -3.62 28.51 -18.20
N ILE A 1026 -3.89 28.66 -16.91
CA ILE A 1026 -3.20 29.64 -16.07
C ILE A 1026 -1.70 29.33 -16.01
N THR A 1027 -1.34 28.05 -15.89
CA THR A 1027 0.05 27.61 -15.81
C THR A 1027 0.79 27.87 -17.12
N THR A 1028 0.21 27.51 -18.27
CA THR A 1028 0.81 27.75 -19.58
C THR A 1028 0.89 29.24 -19.93
N ALA A 1029 -0.12 30.05 -19.56
CA ALA A 1029 -0.07 31.50 -19.72
C ALA A 1029 1.03 32.14 -18.87
N SER A 1030 1.23 31.68 -17.63
CA SER A 1030 2.32 32.13 -16.77
C SER A 1030 3.71 31.76 -17.31
N GLU A 1031 3.85 30.57 -17.90
CA GLU A 1031 5.08 30.12 -18.56
C GLU A 1031 5.40 30.96 -19.81
N ALA A 1032 4.38 31.29 -20.61
CA ALA A 1032 4.53 32.15 -21.80
C ALA A 1032 4.89 33.61 -21.43
N ALA A 1033 4.31 34.16 -20.36
CA ALA A 1033 4.57 35.54 -19.92
C ALA A 1033 5.95 35.74 -19.28
N CYS A 1034 6.57 34.70 -18.72
CA CYS A 1034 7.87 34.80 -18.04
C CYS A 1034 9.09 34.75 -18.99
N GLY A 1035 8.90 34.46 -20.29
CA GLY A 1035 9.98 34.18 -21.23
C GLY A 1035 10.82 32.95 -20.84
N PRO A 1036 11.65 32.39 -21.75
CA PRO A 1036 12.51 31.28 -21.40
C PRO A 1036 13.55 31.75 -20.37
N ARG A 1037 13.42 31.31 -19.11
CA ARG A 1037 14.47 31.53 -18.11
C ARG A 1037 15.69 30.70 -18.51
N PRO A 1038 16.89 31.30 -18.66
CA PRO A 1038 18.09 30.51 -18.84
C PRO A 1038 18.37 29.80 -17.52
N PHE A 1039 18.34 28.46 -17.54
CA PHE A 1039 18.99 27.66 -16.53
C PHE A 1039 20.49 27.97 -16.59
N ARG A 1040 20.98 28.82 -15.68
CA ARG A 1040 22.43 29.02 -15.48
C ARG A 1040 22.99 27.77 -14.79
N TYR A 1041 23.68 26.94 -15.56
CA TYR A 1041 24.86 26.25 -15.06
C TYR A 1041 25.99 27.29 -15.04
N SER A 1042 26.50 27.66 -13.86
CA SER A 1042 27.82 28.28 -13.76
C SER A 1042 28.83 27.20 -13.40
N GLN A 1043 29.45 26.61 -14.41
CA GLN A 1043 30.82 26.13 -14.30
C GLN A 1043 31.65 27.11 -15.11
N ASP A 1044 32.47 27.89 -14.43
CA ASP A 1044 33.65 28.51 -15.02
C ASP A 1044 34.79 28.33 -13.98
N PRO A 1045 35.86 27.59 -14.29
CA PRO A 1045 36.90 27.24 -13.33
C PRO A 1045 38.09 28.21 -13.35
N ASP A 1046 37.88 29.52 -13.54
CA ASP A 1046 38.96 30.53 -13.48
C ASP A 1046 38.46 31.94 -13.06
N GLN A 1047 37.54 32.03 -12.10
CA GLN A 1047 37.27 33.27 -11.33
C GLN A 1047 37.00 33.03 -9.85
#